data_AF-A0A937NSM9-F1
#
_entry.id   AF-A0A937NSM9-F1
#
_cell.length_a   1.000
_cell.length_b   1.000
_cell.length_c   1.000
_cell.angle_alpha   90.00
_cell.angle_beta   90.00
_cell.angle_gamma   90.00
#
_symmetry.space_group_name_H-M   'P 1'
#
loop_
_entity.id
_entity.type
_entity.pdbx_description
1 polymer ?
#
loop_
_entity_poly.entity_id
_entity_poly.type
_entity_poly.pdbx_seq_one_letter_code
_entity_poly.pdbx_strand_id
1 'polypeptide(L)'
;TTRDLPTTRSGLSVFWEAINQPDLLERTLLIRVADLLTSRHLVEDCLTTTVYKEAYQAYKAAGEALDVFNLEPGDLDLARDVLTTLFFWHLSFMEAPRRMSLQELAQATLTTDDFMRAEDNVAYVLSLIQALPQIDFDNQSALFVPAGGDGPSVVTLFNEEKRRAARDRYKLQSAWTESLFFTPRETAGAAGQFSEFPPDERVTRRVECRRLEYAGEVVVATGWRMDHGMSFPKEDIHFRLVILTPTAAQSVRPSDLQDPRIAVVLPGEMTEETRDAAAAYLAWNSMREAYKDKLGQEAEQVRSWLDSQRRGILDTLVSTHLKLYQAGRVITRDDLAISARDAFGRGGGNEARIAHIVEQLLLAAYPQLLIEADQLRGTLTATEAGKVFAGYFDNDPRPAAKAALRNYGVAMGLSHPDRPDHFAPQAPRVFELIEAMMEERDGADLPVWQLYDKLSTMPYGLPYVVIQLYLLAFVRRGAPRVDLLLKALHKLRTRDRKPISRDRLTAGTVADLDWKPGLEDSFDALAPALGPTWNDTLGYAREIADDLRATTDQAEIEAQNARLHGALETLKSDVSIQRSSLKALADTLTASLPGEATEALDRLEQLTTELPVSHADFYERADEVFEAKPEALRSAMQTFTKLRNLAGLAAEIGAAKRYLDDVALRPTDRELTADRMTLLAQLSLETLVNKPETWGRLREDYNHFRSRYQNAYQKHHRDYYDALARLGEDLTDAPRRLTALGLLNRIEGLGGPLGESLKERLETLQSNLAPCPVTRVTDVSVERTPTCDQCPHSLRLTDDPPEPEVQAFGRELTGALDEKRRHLASEAISRVLARGGRDDMETFLEAVRAADLAALVDVMSPDLADFIERLLADEAILTAETDVLARLAHHFPSLEESQIAEVVAEFRRLLQAAFAEARKDHPDKKTVRLNLR
;
A
#
# COMPACT_ATOMS: atom_id res chain seq x y z
N THR A 1 66.13 35.73 -87.98
CA THR A 1 64.75 35.81 -88.50
C THR A 1 63.93 36.55 -87.47
N THR A 2 63.50 37.76 -87.84
CA THR A 2 62.35 38.52 -87.29
C THR A 2 62.12 38.46 -85.78
N ARG A 3 62.87 39.27 -85.03
CA ARG A 3 62.37 39.84 -83.77
C ARG A 3 61.82 41.23 -84.08
N ASP A 4 60.54 41.43 -83.82
CA ASP A 4 59.98 42.77 -83.55
C ASP A 4 60.59 43.29 -82.24
N LEU A 5 61.89 43.60 -82.28
CA LEU A 5 62.39 44.68 -81.44
C LEU A 5 61.68 45.94 -81.94
N PRO A 6 61.30 46.87 -81.05
CA PRO A 6 60.91 48.18 -81.49
C PRO A 6 62.01 48.66 -82.42
N THR A 7 61.68 48.88 -83.69
CA THR A 7 62.64 49.34 -84.71
C THR A 7 63.49 50.47 -84.12
N THR A 8 64.72 50.73 -84.61
CA THR A 8 65.54 51.85 -84.11
C THR A 8 64.72 53.16 -83.97
N ARG A 9 63.71 53.32 -84.83
CA ARG A 9 62.72 54.40 -84.78
C ARG A 9 61.79 54.37 -83.56
N SER A 10 61.30 53.20 -83.14
CA SER A 10 60.48 53.04 -81.93
C SER A 10 61.31 53.18 -80.65
N GLY A 11 62.54 52.64 -80.59
CA GLY A 11 63.46 52.91 -79.48
C GLY A 11 63.79 54.39 -79.30
N LEU A 12 64.01 55.11 -80.41
CA LEU A 12 64.16 56.57 -80.40
C LEU A 12 62.88 57.29 -79.97
N SER A 13 61.69 56.79 -80.33
CA SER A 13 60.40 57.34 -79.90
C SER A 13 60.18 57.18 -78.39
N VAL A 14 60.48 55.99 -77.84
CA VAL A 14 60.38 55.71 -76.41
C VAL A 14 61.30 56.64 -75.62
N PHE A 15 62.56 56.77 -76.06
CA PHE A 15 63.50 57.69 -75.42
C PHE A 15 63.06 59.15 -75.56
N TRP A 16 62.63 59.57 -76.76
CA TRP A 16 62.14 60.94 -77.00
C TRP A 16 60.91 61.28 -76.13
N GLU A 17 59.97 60.36 -75.97
CA GLU A 17 58.81 60.56 -75.09
C GLU A 17 59.23 60.70 -73.64
N ALA A 18 60.14 59.83 -73.15
CA ALA A 18 60.60 59.88 -71.76
C ALA A 18 61.36 61.19 -71.46
N ILE A 19 62.29 61.63 -72.32
CA ILE A 19 63.09 62.85 -72.05
C ILE A 19 62.29 64.15 -72.17
N ASN A 20 61.11 64.13 -72.79
CA ASN A 20 60.25 65.31 -72.92
C ASN A 20 59.15 65.38 -71.86
N GLN A 21 59.15 64.48 -70.87
CA GLN A 21 58.23 64.56 -69.73
C GLN A 21 58.63 65.73 -68.80
N PRO A 22 57.73 66.68 -68.51
CA PRO A 22 58.02 67.82 -67.63
C PRO A 22 58.55 67.37 -66.26
N ASP A 23 57.92 66.35 -65.68
CA ASP A 23 58.23 65.82 -64.35
C ASP A 23 59.61 65.16 -64.24
N LEU A 24 60.21 64.75 -65.37
CA LEU A 24 61.56 64.18 -65.43
C LEU A 24 62.61 65.27 -65.66
N LEU A 25 62.29 66.29 -66.45
CA LEU A 25 63.17 67.43 -66.72
C LEU A 25 63.35 68.36 -65.51
N GLU A 26 62.39 68.38 -64.58
CA GLU A 26 62.48 69.16 -63.34
C GLU A 26 63.32 68.49 -62.24
N ARG A 27 63.72 67.22 -62.41
CA ARG A 27 64.50 66.48 -61.42
C ARG A 27 65.98 66.88 -61.44
N THR A 28 66.62 66.83 -60.28
CA THR A 28 68.07 67.06 -60.12
C THR A 28 68.93 65.82 -60.41
N LEU A 29 68.33 64.71 -60.84
CA LEU A 29 68.98 63.43 -61.13
C LEU A 29 69.02 63.15 -62.64
N LEU A 30 69.95 62.30 -63.08
CA LEU A 30 69.96 61.81 -64.45
C LEU A 30 68.76 60.88 -64.70
N ILE A 31 68.35 60.77 -65.97
CA ILE A 31 67.27 59.87 -66.39
C ILE A 31 67.70 58.42 -66.17
N ARG A 32 66.88 57.66 -65.44
CA ARG A 32 67.09 56.25 -65.09
C ARG A 32 66.39 55.34 -66.09
N VAL A 33 66.77 54.07 -66.09
CA VAL A 33 66.13 53.06 -66.95
C VAL A 33 64.64 52.92 -66.60
N ALA A 34 64.28 53.01 -65.33
CA ALA A 34 62.88 52.95 -64.87
C ALA A 34 62.01 54.08 -65.45
N ASP A 35 62.60 55.25 -65.71
CA ASP A 35 61.88 56.41 -66.23
C ASP A 35 61.38 56.18 -67.67
N LEU A 36 61.88 55.17 -68.38
CA LEU A 36 61.39 54.78 -69.72
C LEU A 36 59.93 54.30 -69.72
N LEU A 37 59.40 53.82 -68.58
CA LEU A 37 57.98 53.45 -68.47
C LEU A 37 57.02 54.64 -68.54
N THR A 38 57.52 55.88 -68.54
CA THR A 38 56.68 57.06 -68.80
C THR A 38 56.28 57.20 -70.27
N SER A 39 56.95 56.50 -71.19
CA SER A 39 56.58 56.46 -72.61
C SER A 39 55.30 55.66 -72.81
N ARG A 40 54.27 56.31 -73.36
CA ARG A 40 53.02 55.64 -73.74
C ARG A 40 53.26 54.64 -74.86
N HIS A 41 54.13 54.98 -75.82
CA HIS A 41 54.48 54.07 -76.90
C HIS A 41 55.11 52.76 -76.39
N LEU A 42 55.94 52.83 -75.33
CA LEU A 42 56.48 51.63 -74.70
C LEU A 42 55.40 50.81 -73.99
N VAL A 43 54.59 51.46 -73.15
CA VAL A 43 53.64 50.83 -72.24
C VAL A 43 52.40 50.27 -72.96
N GLU A 44 51.84 51.03 -73.89
CA GLU A 44 50.57 50.71 -74.55
C GLU A 44 50.76 49.90 -75.83
N ASP A 45 51.82 50.20 -76.61
CA ASP A 45 52.02 49.57 -77.93
C ASP A 45 53.07 48.46 -77.93
N CYS A 46 54.17 48.60 -77.19
CA CYS A 46 55.29 47.65 -77.26
C CYS A 46 55.15 46.49 -76.27
N LEU A 47 54.95 46.79 -74.99
CA LEU A 47 54.92 45.78 -73.91
C LEU A 47 53.64 44.91 -73.90
N THR A 48 52.60 45.33 -74.63
CA THR A 48 51.33 44.60 -74.76
C THR A 48 51.35 43.55 -75.88
N THR A 49 52.39 43.52 -76.70
CA THR A 49 52.58 42.53 -77.77
C THR A 49 52.77 41.12 -77.21
N THR A 50 52.39 40.09 -77.97
CA THR A 50 52.38 38.69 -77.53
C THR A 50 53.73 38.18 -77.01
N VAL A 51 54.85 38.78 -77.47
CA VAL A 51 56.20 38.39 -77.07
C VAL A 51 56.55 38.87 -75.65
N TYR A 52 56.07 40.05 -75.25
CA TYR A 52 56.41 40.67 -73.95
C TYR A 52 55.26 40.62 -72.94
N LYS A 53 54.04 40.28 -73.38
CA LYS A 53 52.81 40.34 -72.59
C LYS A 53 52.89 39.57 -71.27
N GLU A 54 53.45 38.37 -71.27
CA GLU A 54 53.54 37.51 -70.08
C GLU A 54 54.48 38.12 -69.03
N ALA A 55 55.69 38.51 -69.43
CA ALA A 55 56.65 39.18 -68.55
C ALA A 55 56.10 40.52 -68.04
N TYR A 56 55.38 41.26 -68.89
CA TYR A 56 54.78 42.53 -68.52
C TYR A 56 53.62 42.38 -67.52
N GLN A 57 52.81 41.32 -67.63
CA GLN A 57 51.77 40.98 -66.66
C GLN A 57 52.38 40.58 -65.30
N ALA A 58 53.43 39.76 -65.31
CA ALA A 58 54.17 39.41 -64.10
C ALA A 58 54.80 40.64 -63.43
N TYR A 59 55.33 41.58 -64.22
CA TYR A 59 55.86 42.86 -63.70
C TYR A 59 54.77 43.72 -63.04
N LYS A 60 53.58 43.85 -63.66
CA LYS A 60 52.46 44.57 -63.05
C LYS A 60 52.00 43.94 -61.73
N ALA A 61 51.87 42.61 -61.71
CA ALA A 61 51.51 41.88 -60.50
C ALA A 61 52.54 42.07 -59.37
N ALA A 62 53.84 42.04 -59.70
CA ALA A 62 54.90 42.35 -58.75
C ALA A 62 54.83 43.79 -58.23
N GLY A 63 54.54 44.76 -59.12
CA GLY A 63 54.36 46.17 -58.77
C GLY A 63 53.20 46.42 -57.82
N GLU A 64 52.05 45.79 -58.04
CA GLU A 64 50.90 45.86 -57.13
C GLU A 64 51.19 45.16 -55.80
N ALA A 65 51.90 44.04 -55.83
CA ALA A 65 52.30 43.32 -54.62
C ALA A 65 53.27 44.12 -53.75
N LEU A 66 54.15 44.95 -54.34
CA LEU A 66 55.06 45.83 -53.59
C LEU A 66 54.32 46.75 -52.62
N ASP A 67 53.12 47.24 -52.98
CA ASP A 67 52.32 48.12 -52.12
C ASP A 67 51.75 47.39 -50.87
N VAL A 68 51.76 46.05 -50.87
CA VAL A 68 51.38 45.21 -49.72
C VAL A 68 52.53 45.06 -48.73
N PHE A 69 53.78 45.22 -49.18
CA PHE A 69 54.94 45.25 -48.29
C PHE A 69 54.94 46.58 -47.53
N ASN A 70 55.09 46.53 -46.20
CA ASN A 70 55.12 47.71 -45.35
C ASN A 70 56.51 48.38 -45.38
N LEU A 71 56.94 48.81 -46.57
CA LEU A 71 58.22 49.49 -46.82
C LEU A 71 58.13 50.97 -46.46
N GLU A 72 59.26 51.57 -46.05
CA GLU A 72 59.34 53.02 -45.91
C GLU A 72 59.25 53.69 -47.30
N PRO A 73 58.76 54.93 -47.42
CA PRO A 73 58.54 55.57 -48.72
C PRO A 73 59.78 55.60 -49.63
N GLY A 74 60.97 55.84 -49.07
CA GLY A 74 62.23 55.82 -49.82
C GLY A 74 62.63 54.42 -50.29
N ASP A 75 62.42 53.40 -49.46
CA ASP A 75 62.68 52.00 -49.81
C ASP A 75 61.70 51.47 -50.84
N LEU A 76 60.44 51.93 -50.80
CA LEU A 76 59.41 51.58 -51.78
C LEU A 76 59.75 52.14 -53.16
N ASP A 77 60.20 53.39 -53.24
CA ASP A 77 60.62 54.01 -54.49
C ASP A 77 61.84 53.30 -55.07
N LEU A 78 62.85 53.00 -54.23
CA LEU A 78 64.00 52.21 -54.65
C LEU A 78 63.62 50.77 -55.06
N ALA A 79 62.69 50.13 -54.35
CA ALA A 79 62.20 48.79 -54.70
C ALA A 79 61.53 48.76 -56.08
N ARG A 80 60.73 49.79 -56.39
CA ARG A 80 60.10 49.94 -57.70
C ARG A 80 61.14 50.17 -58.80
N ASP A 81 62.15 51.00 -58.54
CA ASP A 81 63.23 51.26 -59.50
C ASP A 81 64.09 50.02 -59.75
N VAL A 82 64.42 49.24 -58.71
CA VAL A 82 65.15 47.97 -58.81
C VAL A 82 64.33 46.93 -59.58
N LEU A 83 63.06 46.74 -59.23
CA LEU A 83 62.16 45.81 -59.92
C LEU A 83 62.02 46.18 -61.40
N THR A 84 61.86 47.46 -61.72
CA THR A 84 61.72 47.95 -63.09
C THR A 84 63.00 47.78 -63.89
N THR A 85 64.15 48.05 -63.27
CA THR A 85 65.47 47.82 -63.87
C THR A 85 65.69 46.34 -64.21
N LEU A 86 65.39 45.44 -63.27
CA LEU A 86 65.50 44.00 -63.47
C LEU A 86 64.52 43.49 -64.55
N PHE A 87 63.31 44.03 -64.61
CA PHE A 87 62.34 43.73 -65.66
C PHE A 87 62.88 44.12 -67.04
N PHE A 88 63.36 45.36 -67.23
CA PHE A 88 63.93 45.79 -68.51
C PHE A 88 65.21 45.03 -68.89
N TRP A 89 66.02 44.66 -67.89
CA TRP A 89 67.16 43.80 -68.10
C TRP A 89 66.75 42.42 -68.61
N HIS A 90 65.71 41.83 -68.03
CA HIS A 90 65.13 40.58 -68.52
C HIS A 90 64.62 40.73 -69.97
N LEU A 91 63.90 41.80 -70.29
CA LEU A 91 63.44 42.06 -71.67
C LEU A 91 64.60 42.16 -72.67
N SER A 92 65.73 42.75 -72.24
CA SER A 92 66.93 42.90 -73.07
C SER A 92 67.65 41.57 -73.32
N PHE A 93 67.46 40.57 -72.46
CA PHE A 93 68.15 39.27 -72.50
C PHE A 93 67.20 38.06 -72.44
N MET A 94 65.97 38.15 -72.96
CA MET A 94 64.94 37.08 -72.81
C MET A 94 65.35 35.70 -73.31
N GLU A 95 66.22 35.61 -74.33
CA GLU A 95 66.70 34.33 -74.88
C GLU A 95 67.74 33.64 -73.98
N ALA A 96 68.48 34.41 -73.19
CA ALA A 96 69.50 33.93 -72.28
C ALA A 96 69.52 34.85 -71.03
N PRO A 97 68.59 34.65 -70.08
CA PRO A 97 68.41 35.52 -68.94
C PRO A 97 69.73 35.73 -68.17
N ARG A 98 70.05 36.99 -67.86
CA ARG A 98 71.28 37.37 -67.16
C ARG A 98 70.94 38.02 -65.83
N ARG A 99 71.66 37.64 -64.77
CA ARG A 99 71.59 38.33 -63.48
C ARG A 99 72.31 39.68 -63.56
N MET A 100 71.88 40.66 -62.77
CA MET A 100 72.62 41.89 -62.54
C MET A 100 73.26 41.83 -61.16
N SER A 101 74.54 42.18 -61.05
CA SER A 101 75.23 42.34 -59.77
C SER A 101 74.68 43.54 -59.00
N LEU A 102 74.88 43.57 -57.68
CA LEU A 102 74.50 44.71 -56.83
C LEU A 102 75.12 46.04 -57.30
N GLN A 103 76.36 46.00 -57.80
CA GLN A 103 77.04 47.17 -58.35
C GLN A 103 76.36 47.68 -59.63
N GLU A 104 76.01 46.77 -60.55
CA GLU A 104 75.30 47.14 -61.78
C GLU A 104 73.90 47.69 -61.49
N LEU A 105 73.20 47.11 -60.51
CA LEU A 105 71.89 47.60 -60.09
C LEU A 105 71.97 48.99 -59.46
N ALA A 106 72.87 49.20 -58.50
CA ALA A 106 73.07 50.50 -57.87
C ALA A 106 73.42 51.60 -58.89
N GLN A 107 74.22 51.27 -59.91
CA GLN A 107 74.52 52.19 -61.00
C GLN A 107 73.32 52.45 -61.92
N ALA A 108 72.53 51.42 -62.25
CA ALA A 108 71.39 51.53 -63.15
C ALA A 108 70.19 52.28 -62.53
N THR A 109 69.99 52.15 -61.22
CA THR A 109 68.97 52.89 -60.45
C THR A 109 69.46 54.26 -59.97
N LEU A 110 70.73 54.59 -60.19
CA LEU A 110 71.39 55.80 -59.66
C LEU A 110 71.19 55.94 -58.14
N THR A 111 71.30 54.83 -57.41
CA THR A 111 71.03 54.80 -55.98
C THR A 111 72.02 55.70 -55.24
N THR A 112 71.48 56.62 -54.45
CA THR A 112 72.24 57.46 -53.52
C THR A 112 71.60 57.35 -52.15
N ASP A 113 72.42 57.23 -51.12
CA ASP A 113 71.97 57.12 -49.73
C ASP A 113 72.96 57.84 -48.83
N ASP A 114 72.46 58.59 -47.84
CA ASP A 114 73.29 59.39 -46.93
C ASP A 114 73.96 58.54 -45.83
N PHE A 115 73.50 57.30 -45.62
CA PHE A 115 73.86 56.44 -44.49
C PHE A 115 74.52 55.12 -44.89
N MET A 116 74.20 54.56 -46.06
CA MET A 116 74.73 53.29 -46.58
C MET A 116 75.44 53.44 -47.92
N ARG A 117 76.30 52.47 -48.27
CA ARG A 117 76.80 52.38 -49.65
C ARG A 117 75.66 52.01 -50.58
N ALA A 118 75.69 52.51 -51.81
CA ALA A 118 74.62 52.32 -52.78
C ALA A 118 74.33 50.82 -53.04
N GLU A 119 75.37 49.97 -53.05
CA GLU A 119 75.21 48.52 -53.22
C GLU A 119 74.54 47.86 -52.00
N ASP A 120 74.87 48.32 -50.79
CA ASP A 120 74.29 47.81 -49.54
C ASP A 120 72.81 48.20 -49.43
N ASN A 121 72.45 49.40 -49.89
CA ASN A 121 71.04 49.84 -49.93
C ASN A 121 70.21 49.01 -50.94
N VAL A 122 70.76 48.74 -52.12
CA VAL A 122 70.11 47.84 -53.10
C VAL A 122 69.99 46.42 -52.55
N ALA A 123 71.01 45.90 -51.87
CA ALA A 123 70.96 44.58 -51.23
C ALA A 123 69.91 44.53 -50.11
N TYR A 124 69.80 45.59 -49.31
CA TYR A 124 68.79 45.74 -48.27
C TYR A 124 67.38 45.69 -48.87
N VAL A 125 67.08 46.53 -49.86
CA VAL A 125 65.77 46.55 -50.51
C VAL A 125 65.43 45.21 -51.17
N LEU A 126 66.38 44.60 -51.90
CA LEU A 126 66.20 43.26 -52.49
C LEU A 126 65.87 42.19 -51.44
N SER A 127 66.48 42.25 -50.26
CA SER A 127 66.18 41.33 -49.16
C SER A 127 64.76 41.48 -48.60
N LEU A 128 64.18 42.68 -48.66
CA LEU A 128 62.80 42.95 -48.24
C LEU A 128 61.77 42.43 -49.25
N ILE A 129 62.11 42.48 -50.55
CA ILE A 129 61.20 42.14 -51.64
C ILE A 129 61.48 40.76 -52.26
N GLN A 130 62.47 40.01 -51.75
CA GLN A 130 62.82 38.65 -52.22
C GLN A 130 61.66 37.63 -52.14
N ALA A 131 60.62 37.93 -51.35
CA ALA A 131 59.42 37.11 -51.26
C ALA A 131 58.53 37.21 -52.52
N LEU A 132 58.78 38.19 -53.40
CA LEU A 132 58.12 38.26 -54.69
C LEU A 132 58.59 37.10 -55.57
N PRO A 133 57.68 36.27 -56.11
CA PRO A 133 58.05 35.16 -56.98
C PRO A 133 58.74 35.62 -58.26
N GLN A 134 58.67 36.92 -58.58
CA GLN A 134 59.32 37.52 -59.74
C GLN A 134 60.77 37.96 -59.49
N ILE A 135 61.29 37.84 -58.26
CA ILE A 135 62.66 38.21 -57.91
C ILE A 135 63.44 36.97 -57.47
N ASP A 136 64.52 36.68 -58.17
CA ASP A 136 65.50 35.67 -57.80
C ASP A 136 66.81 36.36 -57.41
N PHE A 137 67.07 36.43 -56.10
CA PHE A 137 68.21 37.12 -55.50
C PHE A 137 69.08 36.16 -54.70
N ASP A 138 70.38 36.09 -55.01
CA ASP A 138 71.34 35.16 -54.36
C ASP A 138 72.29 35.85 -53.36
N ASN A 139 71.91 37.04 -52.88
CA ASN A 139 72.72 37.96 -52.07
C ASN A 139 73.88 38.68 -52.79
N GLN A 140 74.21 38.33 -54.04
CA GLN A 140 75.25 39.03 -54.82
C GLN A 140 74.73 39.62 -56.14
N SER A 141 73.66 39.03 -56.68
CA SER A 141 73.06 39.38 -57.95
C SER A 141 71.58 39.03 -57.96
N ALA A 142 70.79 39.78 -58.74
CA ALA A 142 69.35 39.57 -58.86
C ALA A 142 68.93 39.36 -60.31
N LEU A 143 67.81 38.64 -60.49
CA LEU A 143 67.18 38.33 -61.76
C LEU A 143 65.66 38.50 -61.66
N PHE A 144 65.04 38.99 -62.74
CA PHE A 144 63.59 38.97 -62.88
C PHE A 144 63.10 37.64 -63.49
N VAL A 145 62.12 37.01 -62.84
CA VAL A 145 61.48 35.76 -63.26
C VAL A 145 60.00 36.00 -63.56
N PRO A 146 59.48 35.71 -64.77
CA PRO A 146 58.06 35.86 -65.06
C PRO A 146 57.24 34.72 -64.41
N ALA A 147 56.83 34.88 -63.15
CA ALA A 147 56.04 33.92 -62.38
C ALA A 147 54.80 34.58 -61.73
N GLY A 148 53.71 33.82 -61.53
CA GLY A 148 52.56 34.19 -60.66
C GLY A 148 51.53 35.19 -61.23
N GLY A 149 50.77 34.79 -62.27
CA GLY A 149 49.72 35.62 -62.89
C GLY A 149 48.26 35.36 -62.45
N ASP A 150 47.99 34.42 -61.53
CA ASP A 150 46.62 34.00 -61.16
C ASP A 150 46.20 34.47 -59.76
N GLY A 151 45.73 35.72 -59.63
CA GLY A 151 44.92 36.23 -58.51
C GLY A 151 45.52 36.21 -57.08
N PRO A 152 44.84 36.82 -56.08
CA PRO A 152 45.26 36.78 -54.68
C PRO A 152 45.03 35.39 -54.05
N SER A 153 46.00 34.91 -53.26
CA SER A 153 45.90 33.61 -52.56
C SER A 153 44.75 33.55 -51.55
N VAL A 154 44.22 32.36 -51.26
CA VAL A 154 43.15 32.15 -50.25
C VAL A 154 43.54 32.69 -48.87
N VAL A 155 44.82 32.62 -48.49
CA VAL A 155 45.34 33.16 -47.23
C VAL A 155 45.35 34.70 -47.22
N THR A 156 45.67 35.31 -48.35
CA THR A 156 45.62 36.78 -48.52
C THR A 156 44.18 37.28 -48.36
N LEU A 157 43.22 36.62 -49.02
CA LEU A 157 41.78 36.92 -48.90
C LEU A 157 41.29 36.78 -47.45
N PHE A 158 41.70 35.71 -46.75
CA PHE A 158 41.34 35.52 -45.35
C PHE A 158 41.92 36.59 -44.42
N ASN A 159 43.18 36.98 -44.60
CA ASN A 159 43.82 38.02 -43.80
C ASN A 159 43.22 39.41 -44.06
N GLU A 160 42.72 39.68 -45.26
CA GLU A 160 41.94 40.89 -45.56
C GLU A 160 40.60 40.90 -44.84
N GLU A 161 39.82 39.82 -44.93
CA GLU A 161 38.55 39.69 -44.21
C GLU A 161 38.74 39.72 -42.69
N LYS A 162 39.82 39.13 -42.16
CA LYS A 162 40.18 39.20 -40.74
C LYS A 162 40.53 40.62 -40.31
N ARG A 163 41.33 41.37 -41.09
CA ARG A 163 41.62 42.79 -40.84
C ARG A 163 40.35 43.65 -40.89
N ARG A 164 39.42 43.32 -41.79
CA ARG A 164 38.11 43.99 -41.88
C ARG A 164 37.25 43.72 -40.65
N ALA A 165 37.16 42.46 -40.22
CA ALA A 165 36.44 42.06 -39.01
C ALA A 165 37.03 42.69 -37.74
N ALA A 166 38.36 42.81 -37.65
CA ALA A 166 39.07 43.41 -36.52
C ALA A 166 38.70 44.90 -36.27
N ARG A 167 38.21 45.61 -37.29
CA ARG A 167 37.80 47.03 -37.18
C ARG A 167 36.43 47.21 -36.52
N ASP A 168 35.58 46.18 -36.50
CA ASP A 168 34.21 46.25 -35.98
C ASP A 168 34.12 45.65 -34.58
N ARG A 169 34.35 46.49 -33.55
CA ARG A 169 34.34 46.07 -32.14
C ARG A 169 33.02 45.42 -31.72
N TYR A 170 31.89 45.90 -32.23
CA TYR A 170 30.57 45.38 -31.86
C TYR A 170 30.39 43.95 -32.38
N LYS A 171 30.74 43.71 -33.66
CA LYS A 171 30.65 42.36 -34.25
C LYS A 171 31.59 41.38 -33.57
N LEU A 172 32.81 41.79 -33.21
CA LEU A 172 33.74 40.94 -32.47
C LEU A 172 33.15 40.48 -31.14
N GLN A 173 32.57 41.42 -30.39
CA GLN A 173 31.99 41.15 -29.08
C GLN A 173 30.71 40.29 -29.19
N SER A 174 29.85 40.54 -30.20
CA SER A 174 28.67 39.71 -30.49
C SER A 174 29.06 38.28 -30.84
N ALA A 175 29.98 38.10 -31.80
CA ALA A 175 30.41 36.79 -32.25
C ALA A 175 31.09 35.99 -31.13
N TRP A 176 31.90 36.64 -30.30
CA TRP A 176 32.49 35.99 -29.13
C TRP A 176 31.40 35.60 -28.11
N THR A 177 30.41 36.46 -27.87
CA THR A 177 29.30 36.19 -26.95
C THR A 177 28.44 35.03 -27.43
N GLU A 178 28.06 35.00 -28.70
CA GLU A 178 27.32 33.90 -29.31
C GLU A 178 28.09 32.57 -29.19
N SER A 179 29.42 32.62 -29.32
CA SER A 179 30.26 31.43 -29.22
C SER A 179 30.26 30.75 -27.85
N LEU A 180 29.88 31.46 -26.77
CA LEU A 180 29.74 30.88 -25.43
C LEU A 180 28.72 29.74 -25.38
N PHE A 181 27.75 29.76 -26.28
CA PHE A 181 26.62 28.82 -26.30
C PHE A 181 26.72 27.77 -27.40
N PHE A 182 27.81 27.77 -28.19
CA PHE A 182 27.97 26.83 -29.29
C PHE A 182 27.92 25.38 -28.81
N THR A 183 27.12 24.58 -29.50
CA THR A 183 27.01 23.15 -29.26
C THR A 183 28.13 22.38 -29.97
N PRO A 184 28.49 21.18 -29.50
CA PRO A 184 29.44 20.31 -30.22
C PRO A 184 29.06 20.03 -31.69
N ARG A 185 27.76 20.10 -32.01
CA ARG A 185 27.26 19.92 -33.39
C ARG A 185 27.62 21.10 -34.29
N GLU A 186 27.57 22.32 -33.75
CA GLU A 186 27.90 23.54 -34.49
C GLU A 186 29.41 23.67 -34.69
N THR A 187 30.20 23.25 -33.71
CA THR A 187 31.67 23.37 -33.77
C THR A 187 32.39 22.17 -34.37
N ALA A 188 31.71 21.01 -34.49
CA ALA A 188 32.33 19.74 -34.87
C ALA A 188 33.56 19.39 -34.00
N GLY A 189 33.48 19.75 -32.71
CA GLY A 189 34.60 19.75 -31.77
C GLY A 189 34.19 20.26 -30.38
N ALA A 190 34.93 21.24 -29.86
CA ALA A 190 34.74 21.79 -28.52
C ALA A 190 33.42 22.57 -28.35
N ALA A 191 32.72 22.35 -27.24
CA ALA A 191 31.51 23.10 -26.90
C ALA A 191 31.87 24.48 -26.32
N GLY A 192 31.02 25.47 -26.54
CA GLY A 192 31.08 26.74 -25.85
C GLY A 192 30.97 26.57 -24.34
N GLN A 193 31.62 27.47 -23.60
CA GLN A 193 31.75 27.44 -22.15
C GLN A 193 30.41 27.28 -21.39
N PHE A 194 29.30 27.81 -21.91
CA PHE A 194 27.97 27.76 -21.29
C PHE A 194 26.92 27.11 -22.19
N SER A 195 27.33 26.25 -23.11
CA SER A 195 26.44 25.52 -24.04
C SER A 195 25.32 24.70 -23.36
N GLU A 196 25.45 24.38 -22.07
CA GLU A 196 24.44 23.68 -21.28
C GLU A 196 23.37 24.60 -20.65
N PHE A 197 23.52 25.92 -20.79
CA PHE A 197 22.59 26.92 -20.26
C PHE A 197 21.87 27.62 -21.40
N PRO A 198 20.52 27.68 -21.37
CA PRO A 198 19.80 28.61 -22.22
C PRO A 198 20.11 30.06 -21.80
N PRO A 199 20.38 30.97 -22.74
CA PRO A 199 20.66 32.37 -22.43
C PRO A 199 19.44 33.04 -21.80
N ASP A 200 19.66 33.88 -20.78
CA ASP A 200 18.66 34.67 -20.05
C ASP A 200 17.55 33.86 -19.33
N GLU A 201 17.68 32.53 -19.26
CA GLU A 201 16.78 31.65 -18.54
C GLU A 201 17.36 31.22 -17.19
N ARG A 202 16.48 31.02 -16.20
CA ARG A 202 16.85 30.54 -14.86
C ARG A 202 16.92 29.02 -14.88
N VAL A 203 18.11 28.48 -14.70
CA VAL A 203 18.33 27.03 -14.57
C VAL A 203 18.51 26.66 -13.11
N THR A 204 17.69 25.76 -12.61
CA THR A 204 17.82 25.22 -11.25
C THR A 204 19.09 24.38 -11.13
N ARG A 205 19.90 24.67 -10.11
CA ARG A 205 21.10 23.90 -9.77
C ARG A 205 21.10 23.55 -8.28
N ARG A 206 21.80 22.47 -7.96
CA ARG A 206 22.05 22.07 -6.59
C ARG A 206 23.54 22.15 -6.31
N VAL A 207 23.90 22.73 -5.17
CA VAL A 207 25.28 22.88 -4.74
C VAL A 207 25.41 22.34 -3.33
N GLU A 208 26.47 21.57 -3.09
CA GLU A 208 26.85 21.16 -1.75
C GLU A 208 27.56 22.30 -1.02
N CYS A 209 27.14 22.59 0.22
CA CYS A 209 27.88 23.43 1.15
C CYS A 209 27.71 22.87 2.57
N ARG A 210 28.81 22.74 3.33
CA ARG A 210 28.80 22.12 4.67
C ARG A 210 28.04 20.78 4.70
N ARG A 211 28.26 19.92 3.70
CA ARG A 211 27.60 18.61 3.54
C ARG A 211 26.06 18.65 3.49
N LEU A 212 25.49 19.79 3.14
CA LEU A 212 24.08 19.97 2.82
C LEU A 212 23.91 20.31 1.36
N GLU A 213 22.85 19.79 0.75
CA GLU A 213 22.49 20.11 -0.63
C GLU A 213 21.54 21.31 -0.68
N TYR A 214 21.95 22.38 -1.35
CA TYR A 214 21.19 23.61 -1.49
C TYR A 214 20.68 23.76 -2.92
N ALA A 215 19.38 23.99 -3.09
CA ALA A 215 18.81 24.38 -4.37
C ALA A 215 18.98 25.90 -4.61
N GLY A 216 19.23 26.26 -5.86
CA GLY A 216 19.39 27.64 -6.28
C GLY A 216 19.21 27.81 -7.79
N GLU A 217 19.42 29.04 -8.25
CA GLU A 217 19.24 29.43 -9.65
C GLU A 217 20.59 29.86 -10.26
N VAL A 218 20.85 29.44 -11.50
CA VAL A 218 21.97 29.95 -12.30
C VAL A 218 21.39 30.54 -13.57
N VAL A 219 21.82 31.76 -13.91
CA VAL A 219 21.43 32.47 -15.13
C VAL A 219 22.68 32.88 -15.88
N VAL A 220 22.79 32.53 -17.16
CA VAL A 220 23.79 33.11 -18.05
C VAL A 220 23.11 34.20 -18.87
N ALA A 221 23.30 35.46 -18.46
CA ALA A 221 22.50 36.58 -18.95
C ALA A 221 23.27 37.41 -20.01
N THR A 222 22.58 37.71 -21.10
CA THR A 222 23.07 38.58 -22.18
C THR A 222 22.87 40.07 -21.90
N GLY A 223 22.18 40.39 -20.79
CA GLY A 223 22.00 41.73 -20.24
C GLY A 223 21.72 41.72 -18.74
N TRP A 224 22.10 42.79 -18.02
CA TRP A 224 21.69 42.94 -16.63
C TRP A 224 20.23 43.37 -16.53
N ARG A 225 19.46 42.69 -15.68
CA ARG A 225 18.06 43.00 -15.38
C ARG A 225 17.85 43.12 -13.88
N MET A 226 17.05 44.09 -13.45
CA MET A 226 16.77 44.32 -12.02
C MET A 226 16.20 43.08 -11.33
N ASP A 227 15.41 42.26 -12.02
CA ASP A 227 14.81 41.04 -11.44
C ASP A 227 15.85 40.00 -11.03
N HIS A 228 17.07 40.03 -11.57
CA HIS A 228 18.16 39.16 -11.16
C HIS A 228 18.71 39.54 -9.77
N GLY A 229 18.66 40.82 -9.38
CA GLY A 229 19.13 41.33 -8.08
C GLY A 229 18.07 41.35 -6.97
N MET A 230 16.81 41.03 -7.28
CA MET A 230 15.72 41.00 -6.30
C MET A 230 15.85 39.84 -5.30
N SER A 231 15.37 40.05 -4.07
CA SER A 231 15.28 39.01 -3.04
C SER A 231 14.50 37.78 -3.51
N PHE A 232 14.78 36.64 -2.87
CA PHE A 232 14.16 35.37 -3.22
C PHE A 232 12.67 35.33 -2.88
N PRO A 233 11.86 34.60 -3.67
CA PRO A 233 10.51 34.24 -3.27
C PRO A 233 10.55 33.35 -2.01
N LYS A 234 9.39 33.15 -1.36
CA LYS A 234 9.23 32.26 -0.21
C LYS A 234 9.23 30.79 -0.64
N GLU A 235 10.35 30.33 -1.18
CA GLU A 235 10.57 29.00 -1.75
C GLU A 235 11.93 28.45 -1.30
N ASP A 236 12.21 27.16 -1.58
CA ASP A 236 13.48 26.48 -1.27
C ASP A 236 14.61 26.92 -2.23
N ILE A 237 14.90 28.23 -2.26
CA ILE A 237 15.94 28.83 -3.09
C ILE A 237 16.95 29.53 -2.19
N HIS A 238 18.18 29.02 -2.19
CA HIS A 238 19.24 29.46 -1.29
C HIS A 238 20.35 30.27 -1.96
N PHE A 239 20.42 30.29 -3.30
CA PHE A 239 21.37 31.14 -4.01
C PHE A 239 20.88 31.50 -5.40
N ARG A 240 21.42 32.60 -5.94
CA ARG A 240 21.33 32.94 -7.36
C ARG A 240 22.70 33.35 -7.87
N LEU A 241 23.18 32.67 -8.91
CA LEU A 241 24.41 33.02 -9.61
C LEU A 241 24.07 33.57 -10.99
N VAL A 242 24.43 34.80 -11.25
CA VAL A 242 24.22 35.47 -12.54
C VAL A 242 25.56 35.60 -13.23
N ILE A 243 25.74 34.98 -14.39
CA ILE A 243 26.96 35.06 -15.19
C ILE A 243 26.66 35.97 -16.38
N LEU A 244 27.28 37.15 -16.42
CA LEU A 244 27.07 38.10 -17.51
C LEU A 244 27.98 37.80 -18.70
N THR A 245 27.46 37.98 -19.91
CA THR A 245 28.29 38.00 -21.12
C THR A 245 29.07 39.32 -21.23
N PRO A 246 30.14 39.39 -22.04
CA PRO A 246 30.91 40.63 -22.19
C PRO A 246 30.07 41.81 -22.69
N THR A 247 29.08 41.58 -23.55
CA THR A 247 28.14 42.63 -24.01
C THR A 247 27.30 43.20 -22.85
N ALA A 248 27.00 42.37 -21.86
CA ALA A 248 26.15 42.67 -20.72
C ALA A 248 26.88 43.32 -19.54
N ALA A 249 28.22 43.25 -19.52
CA ALA A 249 29.04 43.51 -18.32
C ALA A 249 29.06 44.97 -17.83
N GLN A 250 28.19 45.85 -18.35
CA GLN A 250 28.17 47.26 -17.98
C GLN A 250 27.38 47.49 -16.67
N SER A 251 28.08 48.06 -15.68
CA SER A 251 27.52 48.81 -14.53
C SER A 251 26.70 48.07 -13.45
N VAL A 252 26.95 46.78 -13.18
CA VAL A 252 26.41 46.16 -11.95
C VAL A 252 27.20 46.63 -10.72
N ARG A 253 26.49 47.08 -9.69
CA ARG A 253 27.06 47.49 -8.39
C ARG A 253 26.55 46.57 -7.27
N PRO A 254 27.29 46.43 -6.16
CA PRO A 254 26.81 45.71 -4.98
C PRO A 254 25.43 46.18 -4.48
N SER A 255 25.13 47.48 -4.59
CA SER A 255 23.84 48.08 -4.21
C SER A 255 22.64 47.61 -5.04
N ASP A 256 22.88 47.03 -6.21
CA ASP A 256 21.83 46.52 -7.09
C ASP A 256 21.36 45.11 -6.66
N LEU A 257 22.02 44.51 -5.65
CA LEU A 257 21.72 43.20 -5.09
C LEU A 257 21.00 43.34 -3.74
N GLN A 258 19.76 42.87 -3.63
CA GLN A 258 18.95 43.01 -2.42
C GLN A 258 19.24 41.91 -1.37
N ASP A 259 19.63 40.73 -1.83
CA ASP A 259 19.89 39.55 -0.98
C ASP A 259 21.37 39.16 -1.06
N PRO A 260 22.03 38.83 0.07
CA PRO A 260 23.45 38.51 0.06
C PRO A 260 23.75 37.14 -0.50
N ARG A 261 22.73 36.34 -0.80
CA ARG A 261 22.85 35.04 -1.46
C ARG A 261 22.83 35.15 -2.98
N ILE A 262 23.05 36.35 -3.51
CA ILE A 262 23.16 36.62 -4.95
C ILE A 262 24.61 36.98 -5.28
N ALA A 263 25.16 36.32 -6.30
CA ALA A 263 26.48 36.63 -6.85
C ALA A 263 26.38 36.89 -8.36
N VAL A 264 27.13 37.88 -8.84
CA VAL A 264 27.19 38.25 -10.26
C VAL A 264 28.63 38.09 -10.77
N VAL A 265 28.84 37.21 -11.72
CA VAL A 265 30.13 37.03 -12.40
C VAL A 265 30.18 37.96 -13.60
N LEU A 266 31.20 38.82 -13.62
CA LEU A 266 31.53 39.67 -14.74
C LEU A 266 32.79 39.16 -15.45
N PRO A 267 32.79 39.02 -16.78
CA PRO A 267 33.97 38.67 -17.54
C PRO A 267 34.98 39.83 -17.53
N GLY A 268 36.25 39.53 -17.75
CA GLY A 268 37.29 40.54 -17.96
C GLY A 268 37.13 41.26 -19.30
N GLU A 269 37.97 42.27 -19.53
CA GLU A 269 38.02 42.96 -20.83
C GLU A 269 38.62 42.05 -21.92
N MET A 270 38.09 42.12 -23.14
CA MET A 270 38.60 41.35 -24.28
C MET A 270 40.06 41.70 -24.56
N THR A 271 40.96 40.75 -24.39
CA THR A 271 42.39 40.83 -24.74
C THR A 271 42.61 40.81 -26.24
N GLU A 272 43.81 41.18 -26.72
CA GLU A 272 44.15 41.07 -28.15
C GLU A 272 43.97 39.64 -28.69
N GLU A 273 44.37 38.63 -27.91
CA GLU A 273 44.14 37.21 -28.25
C GLU A 273 42.66 36.90 -28.47
N THR A 274 41.77 37.37 -27.58
CA THR A 274 40.32 37.13 -27.72
C THR A 274 39.72 37.86 -28.92
N ARG A 275 40.19 39.08 -29.22
CA ARG A 275 39.74 39.85 -30.39
C ARG A 275 40.22 39.21 -31.68
N ASP A 276 41.46 38.73 -31.72
CA ASP A 276 42.04 38.05 -32.88
C ASP A 276 41.31 36.75 -33.20
N ALA A 277 40.99 35.94 -32.17
CA ALA A 277 40.22 34.71 -32.32
C ALA A 277 38.78 34.98 -32.82
N ALA A 278 38.11 36.01 -32.29
CA ALA A 278 36.79 36.43 -32.76
C ALA A 278 36.85 36.96 -34.20
N ALA A 279 37.88 37.73 -34.56
CA ALA A 279 38.09 38.24 -35.91
C ALA A 279 38.31 37.10 -36.92
N ALA A 280 39.10 36.09 -36.54
CA ALA A 280 39.33 34.90 -37.36
C ALA A 280 38.04 34.12 -37.62
N TYR A 281 37.18 33.96 -36.60
CA TYR A 281 35.87 33.32 -36.75
C TYR A 281 34.93 34.13 -37.66
N LEU A 282 34.86 35.46 -37.48
CA LEU A 282 34.05 36.32 -38.34
C LEU A 282 34.51 36.31 -39.79
N ALA A 283 35.82 36.33 -40.03
CA ALA A 283 36.40 36.22 -41.37
C ALA A 283 36.06 34.88 -42.02
N TRP A 284 36.21 33.78 -41.27
CA TRP A 284 35.83 32.45 -41.72
C TRP A 284 34.34 32.37 -42.09
N ASN A 285 33.47 32.89 -41.23
CA ASN A 285 32.02 32.89 -41.47
C ASN A 285 31.64 33.76 -42.67
N SER A 286 32.23 34.96 -42.80
CA SER A 286 32.05 35.88 -43.94
C SER A 286 32.44 35.21 -45.26
N MET A 287 33.64 34.62 -45.33
CA MET A 287 34.11 33.91 -46.52
C MET A 287 33.26 32.68 -46.83
N ARG A 288 32.86 31.91 -45.82
CA ARG A 288 32.00 30.73 -46.01
C ARG A 288 30.68 31.10 -46.67
N GLU A 289 30.02 32.17 -46.19
CA GLU A 289 28.77 32.63 -46.81
C GLU A 289 29.01 33.23 -48.20
N ALA A 290 30.08 34.01 -48.39
CA ALA A 290 30.37 34.65 -49.68
C ALA A 290 30.73 33.66 -50.81
N TYR A 291 31.26 32.47 -50.47
CA TYR A 291 31.68 31.44 -51.43
C TYR A 291 30.79 30.20 -51.44
N LYS A 292 29.67 30.21 -50.71
CA LYS A 292 28.73 29.09 -50.62
C LYS A 292 28.15 28.70 -51.99
N ASP A 293 27.64 29.68 -52.74
CA ASP A 293 26.93 29.46 -54.00
C ASP A 293 27.76 29.81 -55.26
N LYS A 294 29.03 30.22 -55.08
CA LYS A 294 29.92 30.58 -56.19
C LYS A 294 30.44 29.32 -56.91
N LEU A 295 30.47 29.36 -58.24
CA LEU A 295 30.96 28.27 -59.10
C LEU A 295 32.37 28.60 -59.63
N GLY A 296 33.21 27.59 -59.83
CA GLY A 296 34.56 27.73 -60.37
C GLY A 296 35.64 27.03 -59.54
N GLN A 297 36.81 26.79 -60.14
CA GLN A 297 37.94 26.09 -59.50
C GLN A 297 38.49 26.88 -58.30
N GLU A 298 38.56 28.21 -58.40
CA GLU A 298 38.94 29.10 -57.30
C GLU A 298 37.96 29.01 -56.12
N ALA A 299 36.65 28.99 -56.38
CA ALA A 299 35.63 28.89 -55.33
C ALA A 299 35.68 27.55 -54.59
N GLU A 300 36.01 26.46 -55.30
CA GLU A 300 36.21 25.13 -54.70
C GLU A 300 37.46 25.07 -53.81
N GLN A 301 38.57 25.70 -54.26
CA GLN A 301 39.78 25.84 -53.46
C GLN A 301 39.53 26.62 -52.16
N VAL A 302 38.76 27.71 -52.22
CA VAL A 302 38.38 28.49 -51.04
C VAL A 302 37.52 27.66 -50.08
N ARG A 303 36.49 26.95 -50.56
CA ARG A 303 35.64 26.09 -49.72
C ARG A 303 36.43 24.98 -49.02
N SER A 304 37.25 24.25 -49.77
CA SER A 304 38.09 23.17 -49.23
C SER A 304 39.06 23.68 -48.16
N TRP A 305 39.66 24.85 -48.37
CA TRP A 305 40.51 25.49 -47.36
C TRP A 305 39.72 25.89 -46.11
N LEU A 306 38.55 26.55 -46.25
CA LEU A 306 37.70 26.95 -45.12
C LEU A 306 37.23 25.75 -44.29
N ASP A 307 36.90 24.63 -44.93
CA ASP A 307 36.54 23.40 -44.24
C ASP A 307 37.73 22.82 -43.44
N SER A 308 38.94 22.87 -44.00
CA SER A 308 40.16 22.42 -43.31
C SER A 308 40.50 23.28 -42.08
N GLN A 309 40.20 24.58 -42.11
CA GLN A 309 40.51 25.52 -41.03
C GLN A 309 39.43 25.58 -39.95
N ARG A 310 38.19 25.16 -40.25
CA ARG A 310 37.02 25.28 -39.36
C ARG A 310 37.31 24.90 -37.90
N ARG A 311 37.89 23.71 -37.67
CA ARG A 311 38.14 23.20 -36.32
C ARG A 311 39.17 24.06 -35.58
N GLY A 312 40.25 24.45 -36.24
CA GLY A 312 41.32 25.25 -35.64
C GLY A 312 40.85 26.62 -35.16
N ILE A 313 40.04 27.33 -35.96
CA ILE A 313 39.57 28.67 -35.55
C ILE A 313 38.53 28.57 -34.42
N LEU A 314 37.66 27.56 -34.47
CA LEU A 314 36.63 27.36 -33.44
C LEU A 314 37.22 26.90 -32.11
N ASP A 315 38.16 25.95 -32.11
CA ASP A 315 38.84 25.51 -30.89
C ASP A 315 39.65 26.66 -30.27
N THR A 316 40.30 27.48 -31.10
CA THR A 316 41.00 28.69 -30.63
C THR A 316 40.02 29.65 -29.97
N LEU A 317 38.89 29.97 -30.62
CA LEU A 317 37.86 30.85 -30.06
C LEU A 317 37.32 30.34 -28.71
N VAL A 318 36.94 29.06 -28.64
CA VAL A 318 36.42 28.44 -27.41
C VAL A 318 37.46 28.43 -26.29
N SER A 319 38.74 28.19 -26.62
CA SER A 319 39.82 28.21 -25.63
C SER A 319 40.00 29.57 -24.94
N THR A 320 39.56 30.66 -25.57
CA THR A 320 39.62 32.00 -24.97
C THR A 320 38.54 32.27 -23.94
N HIS A 321 37.44 31.51 -23.92
CA HIS A 321 36.30 31.72 -23.01
C HIS A 321 36.74 31.70 -21.55
N LEU A 322 37.45 30.65 -21.15
CA LEU A 322 37.86 30.44 -19.77
C LEU A 322 38.80 31.54 -19.28
N LYS A 323 39.77 31.93 -20.12
CA LYS A 323 40.74 32.99 -19.80
C LYS A 323 40.06 34.32 -19.50
N LEU A 324 39.00 34.65 -20.25
CA LEU A 324 38.28 35.91 -20.05
C LEU A 324 37.53 35.95 -18.71
N TYR A 325 36.89 34.85 -18.31
CA TYR A 325 36.21 34.78 -17.00
C TYR A 325 37.19 34.66 -15.82
N GLN A 326 38.36 34.04 -16.01
CA GLN A 326 39.43 34.05 -15.01
C GLN A 326 39.98 35.45 -14.74
N ALA A 327 40.02 36.31 -15.77
CA ALA A 327 40.40 37.72 -15.66
C ALA A 327 39.25 38.63 -15.20
N GLY A 328 38.07 38.05 -14.92
CA GLY A 328 36.88 38.76 -14.50
C GLY A 328 36.82 39.06 -13.01
N ARG A 329 35.62 39.38 -12.52
CA ARG A 329 35.33 39.65 -11.11
C ARG A 329 33.99 39.09 -10.69
N VAL A 330 33.85 38.77 -9.40
CA VAL A 330 32.56 38.38 -8.80
C VAL A 330 32.07 39.55 -7.93
N ILE A 331 30.85 40.01 -8.18
CA ILE A 331 30.18 41.04 -7.39
C ILE A 331 29.18 40.35 -6.47
N THR A 332 29.21 40.72 -5.19
CA THR A 332 28.23 40.32 -4.17
C THR A 332 27.77 41.55 -3.42
N ARG A 333 26.63 41.47 -2.72
CA ARG A 333 26.07 42.62 -1.97
C ARG A 333 27.04 43.09 -0.87
N ASP A 334 27.63 42.13 -0.16
CA ASP A 334 28.43 42.35 1.04
C ASP A 334 29.95 42.37 0.72
N ASP A 335 30.31 42.55 -0.55
CA ASP A 335 31.70 42.64 -1.05
C ASP A 335 32.60 41.46 -0.61
N LEU A 336 32.04 40.25 -0.68
CA LEU A 336 32.78 39.01 -0.42
C LEU A 336 33.94 38.86 -1.42
N ALA A 337 35.13 38.60 -0.90
CA ALA A 337 36.37 38.44 -1.66
C ALA A 337 36.43 37.11 -2.44
N ILE A 338 35.49 36.88 -3.36
CA ILE A 338 35.42 35.67 -4.19
C ILE A 338 36.27 35.88 -5.46
N SER A 339 37.29 35.05 -5.63
CA SER A 339 38.21 35.11 -6.77
C SER A 339 37.63 34.43 -8.01
N ALA A 340 37.34 35.22 -9.05
CA ALA A 340 36.92 34.69 -10.36
C ALA A 340 38.03 33.82 -10.99
N ARG A 341 39.29 34.20 -10.78
CA ARG A 341 40.45 33.43 -11.24
C ARG A 341 40.47 32.02 -10.65
N ASP A 342 40.21 31.89 -9.36
CA ASP A 342 40.21 30.58 -8.71
C ASP A 342 38.97 29.77 -9.08
N ALA A 343 37.79 30.41 -9.15
CA ALA A 343 36.56 29.76 -9.58
C ALA A 343 36.69 29.16 -10.98
N PHE A 344 37.06 29.98 -11.98
CA PHE A 344 37.21 29.55 -13.37
C PHE A 344 38.57 28.88 -13.67
N GLY A 345 39.48 28.82 -12.69
CA GLY A 345 40.73 28.07 -12.76
C GLY A 345 40.58 26.59 -12.39
N ARG A 346 39.48 26.21 -11.74
CA ARG A 346 39.22 24.82 -11.33
C ARG A 346 38.93 23.93 -12.53
N GLY A 347 39.51 22.72 -12.50
CA GLY A 347 39.06 21.59 -13.33
C GLY A 347 37.70 21.07 -12.88
N GLY A 348 37.07 20.22 -13.69
CA GLY A 348 35.75 19.61 -13.36
C GLY A 348 34.53 20.30 -13.97
N GLY A 349 34.70 21.17 -14.97
CA GLY A 349 33.58 21.78 -15.72
C GLY A 349 32.85 22.89 -14.96
N ASN A 350 31.67 23.29 -15.43
CA ASN A 350 30.91 24.40 -14.82
C ASN A 350 30.35 24.07 -13.45
N GLU A 351 30.03 22.80 -13.18
CA GLU A 351 29.53 22.37 -11.87
C GLU A 351 30.51 22.73 -10.75
N ALA A 352 31.79 22.39 -10.90
CA ALA A 352 32.84 22.72 -9.93
C ALA A 352 33.07 24.25 -9.79
N ARG A 353 32.93 25.00 -10.89
CA ARG A 353 33.12 26.47 -10.91
C ARG A 353 31.98 27.17 -10.17
N ILE A 354 30.74 26.78 -10.46
CA ILE A 354 29.53 27.29 -9.81
C ILE A 354 29.55 26.95 -8.32
N ALA A 355 29.85 25.68 -7.99
CA ALA A 355 29.92 25.23 -6.61
C ALA A 355 30.91 26.05 -5.77
N HIS A 356 32.09 26.38 -6.32
CA HIS A 356 33.07 27.18 -5.59
C HIS A 356 32.57 28.57 -5.22
N ILE A 357 31.91 29.28 -6.15
CA ILE A 357 31.37 30.62 -5.91
C ILE A 357 30.22 30.55 -4.90
N VAL A 358 29.30 29.61 -5.12
CA VAL A 358 28.09 29.45 -4.30
C VAL A 358 28.46 29.00 -2.88
N GLU A 359 29.44 28.12 -2.70
CA GLU A 359 29.88 27.69 -1.37
C GLU A 359 30.34 28.89 -0.52
N GLN A 360 31.16 29.79 -1.06
CA GLN A 360 31.61 30.99 -0.34
C GLN A 360 30.44 31.91 0.02
N LEU A 361 29.47 32.03 -0.89
CA LEU A 361 28.26 32.82 -0.71
C LEU A 361 27.39 32.28 0.44
N LEU A 362 27.15 30.98 0.45
CA LEU A 362 26.34 30.30 1.46
C LEU A 362 27.03 30.28 2.83
N LEU A 363 28.36 30.11 2.88
CA LEU A 363 29.14 30.18 4.12
C LEU A 363 29.02 31.54 4.81
N ALA A 364 28.98 32.62 4.03
CA ALA A 364 28.78 33.98 4.53
C ALA A 364 27.33 34.25 4.93
N ALA A 365 26.35 33.79 4.13
CA ALA A 365 24.94 34.02 4.40
C ALA A 365 24.39 33.23 5.60
N TYR A 366 24.94 32.04 5.88
CA TYR A 366 24.45 31.14 6.94
C TYR A 366 25.49 30.93 8.05
N PRO A 367 25.80 31.97 8.86
CA PRO A 367 26.81 31.88 9.90
C PRO A 367 26.38 31.01 11.09
N GLN A 368 25.08 30.77 11.29
CA GLN A 368 24.53 30.12 12.48
C GLN A 368 23.82 28.79 12.16
N LEU A 369 24.42 27.94 11.32
CA LEU A 369 23.83 26.66 10.99
C LEU A 369 23.42 25.88 12.25
N LEU A 370 22.18 25.38 12.27
CA LEU A 370 21.55 24.76 13.45
C LEU A 370 21.95 23.29 13.66
N ILE A 371 22.77 22.74 12.78
CA ILE A 371 23.25 21.35 12.81
C ILE A 371 24.78 21.30 12.82
N GLU A 372 25.34 20.23 13.39
CA GLU A 372 26.78 19.98 13.43
C GLU A 372 27.26 19.37 12.10
N ALA A 373 27.33 20.21 11.07
CA ALA A 373 27.63 19.79 9.70
C ALA A 373 28.97 19.06 9.53
N ASP A 374 29.96 19.39 10.37
CA ASP A 374 31.27 18.76 10.41
C ASP A 374 31.22 17.28 10.87
N GLN A 375 30.16 16.87 11.57
CA GLN A 375 29.94 15.49 12.00
C GLN A 375 29.16 14.64 10.99
N LEU A 376 28.52 15.23 9.98
CA LEU A 376 27.80 14.48 8.93
C LEU A 376 28.76 13.60 8.13
N ARG A 377 28.54 12.28 7.99
CA ARG A 377 29.51 11.42 7.27
C ARG A 377 29.51 11.57 5.74
N GLY A 378 28.59 12.34 5.18
CA GLY A 378 28.45 12.61 3.76
C GLY A 378 27.41 13.70 3.52
N THR A 379 27.06 13.94 2.25
CA THR A 379 26.11 14.98 1.87
C THR A 379 24.68 14.54 2.14
N LEU A 380 23.97 15.29 2.99
CA LEU A 380 22.56 15.05 3.29
C LEU A 380 21.69 15.58 2.14
N THR A 381 21.43 14.70 1.17
CA THR A 381 20.50 14.95 0.07
C THR A 381 19.06 14.62 0.47
N ALA A 382 18.09 15.00 -0.38
CA ALA A 382 16.69 14.64 -0.16
C ALA A 382 16.44 13.12 -0.05
N THR A 383 17.24 12.32 -0.77
CA THR A 383 17.19 10.85 -0.70
C THR A 383 17.70 10.34 0.65
N GLU A 384 18.79 10.92 1.16
CA GLU A 384 19.35 10.55 2.46
C GLU A 384 18.42 10.97 3.61
N ALA A 385 17.80 12.15 3.54
CA ALA A 385 16.79 12.57 4.52
C ALA A 385 15.60 11.59 4.59
N GLY A 386 15.14 11.08 3.44
CA GLY A 386 14.12 10.03 3.40
C GLY A 386 14.57 8.69 3.99
N LYS A 387 15.85 8.33 3.83
CA LYS A 387 16.43 7.15 4.50
C LYS A 387 16.55 7.35 6.00
N VAL A 388 16.84 8.57 6.48
CA VAL A 388 16.84 8.89 7.92
C VAL A 388 15.43 8.77 8.49
N PHE A 389 14.43 9.36 7.83
CA PHE A 389 13.02 9.23 8.22
C PHE A 389 12.57 7.78 8.30
N ALA A 390 12.83 7.00 7.24
CA ALA A 390 12.54 5.57 7.22
C ALA A 390 13.32 4.81 8.30
N GLY A 391 14.58 5.18 8.55
CA GLY A 391 15.40 4.55 9.58
C GLY A 391 14.78 4.65 10.96
N TYR A 392 14.25 5.82 11.32
CA TYR A 392 13.65 6.04 12.64
C TYR A 392 12.25 5.47 12.79
N PHE A 393 11.45 5.48 11.72
CA PHE A 393 10.00 5.29 11.84
C PHE A 393 9.46 4.08 11.06
N ASP A 394 10.31 3.33 10.36
CA ASP A 394 9.92 2.03 9.80
C ASP A 394 10.02 0.93 10.86
N ASN A 395 9.08 -0.01 10.84
CA ASN A 395 9.10 -1.16 11.74
C ASN A 395 10.26 -2.11 11.42
N ASP A 396 10.61 -2.25 10.13
CA ASP A 396 11.79 -3.00 9.68
C ASP A 396 12.63 -2.19 8.70
N PRO A 397 13.48 -1.27 9.20
CA PRO A 397 14.22 -0.36 8.35
C PRO A 397 15.28 -1.12 7.56
N ARG A 398 15.27 -0.90 6.23
CA ARG A 398 16.26 -1.45 5.29
C ARG A 398 17.71 -1.12 5.74
N PRO A 399 18.72 -1.93 5.37
CA PRO A 399 20.11 -1.69 5.76
C PRO A 399 20.64 -0.28 5.42
N ALA A 400 20.24 0.27 4.27
CA ALA A 400 20.59 1.63 3.87
C ALA A 400 19.99 2.71 4.79
N ALA A 401 18.78 2.49 5.33
CA ALA A 401 18.15 3.38 6.29
C ALA A 401 18.85 3.33 7.65
N LYS A 402 19.18 2.12 8.14
CA LYS A 402 19.99 1.94 9.36
C LYS A 402 21.38 2.58 9.24
N ALA A 403 21.99 2.54 8.06
CA ALA A 403 23.26 3.23 7.80
C ALA A 403 23.09 4.75 7.81
N ALA A 404 22.02 5.28 7.22
CA ALA A 404 21.72 6.72 7.23
C ALA A 404 21.58 7.28 8.65
N LEU A 405 20.96 6.53 9.59
CA LEU A 405 20.89 6.94 11.00
C LEU A 405 22.27 7.15 11.61
N ARG A 406 23.21 6.23 11.38
CA ARG A 406 24.60 6.33 11.89
C ARG A 406 25.39 7.44 11.22
N ASN A 407 25.06 7.78 9.97
CA ASN A 407 25.76 8.77 9.17
C ASN A 407 25.31 10.20 9.45
N TYR A 408 24.04 10.39 9.82
CA TYR A 408 23.42 11.72 9.91
C TYR A 408 22.69 11.99 11.23
N GLY A 409 22.12 10.97 11.88
CA GLY A 409 21.23 11.14 13.03
C GLY A 409 21.87 11.83 14.23
N VAL A 410 23.12 11.50 14.56
CA VAL A 410 23.87 12.12 15.66
C VAL A 410 24.19 13.59 15.39
N ALA A 411 24.69 13.90 14.18
CA ALA A 411 25.01 15.27 13.77
C ALA A 411 23.79 16.20 13.70
N MET A 412 22.60 15.62 13.48
CA MET A 412 21.31 16.30 13.52
C MET A 412 20.71 16.37 14.94
N GLY A 413 21.38 15.80 15.95
CA GLY A 413 20.86 15.72 17.32
C GLY A 413 19.62 14.84 17.48
N LEU A 414 19.24 14.05 16.47
CA LEU A 414 18.04 13.19 16.49
C LEU A 414 18.32 11.80 17.10
N SER A 415 19.60 11.43 17.22
CA SER A 415 20.06 10.22 17.92
C SER A 415 21.05 10.54 19.04
N HIS A 416 21.08 9.71 20.08
CA HIS A 416 22.16 9.71 21.06
C HIS A 416 23.44 9.08 20.49
N PRO A 417 24.66 9.59 20.77
CA PRO A 417 25.92 9.02 20.26
C PRO A 417 26.12 7.53 20.56
N ASP A 418 25.75 7.07 21.76
CA ASP A 418 25.84 5.66 22.17
C ASP A 418 24.76 4.76 21.53
N ARG A 419 23.69 5.33 21.00
CA ARG A 419 22.58 4.63 20.35
C ARG A 419 22.21 5.32 19.04
N PRO A 420 23.13 5.33 18.05
CA PRO A 420 22.99 6.15 16.85
C PRO A 420 21.84 5.68 15.94
N ASP A 421 21.38 4.44 16.12
CA ASP A 421 20.28 3.80 15.39
C ASP A 421 18.90 3.94 16.04
N HIS A 422 18.78 4.67 17.15
CA HIS A 422 17.51 4.93 17.81
C HIS A 422 17.12 6.40 17.71
N PHE A 423 15.82 6.65 17.53
CA PHE A 423 15.26 7.99 17.66
C PHE A 423 15.28 8.41 19.13
N ALA A 424 16.24 9.24 19.49
CA ALA A 424 16.47 9.70 20.86
C ALA A 424 17.00 11.14 20.81
N PRO A 425 16.14 12.11 20.46
CA PRO A 425 16.57 13.48 20.22
C PRO A 425 17.22 14.11 21.46
N GLN A 426 18.42 14.68 21.28
CA GLN A 426 19.26 15.28 22.33
C GLN A 426 19.08 16.80 22.37
N ALA A 427 17.84 17.28 22.55
CA ALA A 427 17.48 18.70 22.45
C ALA A 427 18.13 19.41 21.23
N PRO A 428 17.81 19.01 19.98
CA PRO A 428 18.31 19.70 18.80
C PRO A 428 18.00 21.20 18.87
N ARG A 429 18.94 22.05 18.47
CA ARG A 429 18.73 23.52 18.40
C ARG A 429 17.53 23.91 17.53
N VAL A 430 17.18 23.09 16.54
CA VAL A 430 15.97 23.27 15.73
C VAL A 430 14.70 23.07 16.58
N PHE A 431 14.69 22.09 17.49
CA PHE A 431 13.55 21.86 18.39
C PHE A 431 13.39 22.99 19.39
N GLU A 432 14.50 23.49 19.97
CA GLU A 432 14.47 24.67 20.86
C GLU A 432 13.89 25.90 20.16
N LEU A 433 14.21 26.10 18.87
CA LEU A 433 13.65 27.22 18.10
C LEU A 433 12.16 27.04 17.82
N ILE A 434 11.72 25.82 17.47
CA ILE A 434 10.29 25.52 17.27
C ILE A 434 9.54 25.74 18.59
N GLU A 435 10.08 25.26 19.72
CA GLU A 435 9.52 25.47 21.06
C GLU A 435 9.38 26.96 21.38
N ALA A 436 10.44 27.75 21.21
CA ALA A 436 10.39 29.19 21.44
C ALA A 436 9.32 29.89 20.57
N MET A 437 9.22 29.52 19.28
CA MET A 437 8.20 30.06 18.38
C MET A 437 6.77 29.65 18.77
N MET A 438 6.58 28.51 19.42
CA MET A 438 5.29 28.09 19.97
C MET A 438 4.98 28.80 21.29
N GLU A 439 5.96 29.00 22.16
CA GLU A 439 5.80 29.76 23.41
C GLU A 439 5.40 31.21 23.14
N GLU A 440 5.96 31.85 22.11
CA GLU A 440 5.57 33.19 21.65
C GLU A 440 4.11 33.30 21.21
N ARG A 441 3.46 32.15 20.89
CA ARG A 441 2.07 32.07 20.41
C ARG A 441 1.06 31.82 21.53
N ASP A 442 1.50 31.57 22.77
CA ASP A 442 0.66 31.35 23.97
C ASP A 442 -0.51 30.36 23.73
N GLY A 443 -0.19 29.20 23.16
CA GLY A 443 -1.16 28.13 22.89
C GLY A 443 -1.95 28.27 21.58
N ALA A 444 -1.72 29.31 20.78
CA ALA A 444 -2.26 29.40 19.42
C ALA A 444 -1.44 28.57 18.42
N ASP A 445 -2.08 28.22 17.30
CA ASP A 445 -1.46 27.47 16.21
C ASP A 445 -0.26 28.22 15.60
N LEU A 446 0.82 27.50 15.34
CA LEU A 446 2.03 28.02 14.67
C LEU A 446 1.99 27.65 13.18
N PRO A 447 1.79 28.61 12.26
CA PRO A 447 1.73 28.32 10.83
C PRO A 447 3.06 27.76 10.32
N VAL A 448 3.00 26.62 9.61
CA VAL A 448 4.20 25.90 9.15
C VAL A 448 5.04 26.75 8.20
N TRP A 449 4.41 27.58 7.37
CA TRP A 449 5.15 28.48 6.47
C TRP A 449 6.08 29.45 7.23
N GLN A 450 5.76 29.83 8.47
CA GLN A 450 6.64 30.70 9.27
C GLN A 450 7.86 29.94 9.79
N LEU A 451 7.71 28.64 10.09
CA LEU A 451 8.84 27.78 10.45
C LEU A 451 9.79 27.64 9.27
N TYR A 452 9.27 27.36 8.08
CA TYR A 452 10.07 27.25 6.86
C TYR A 452 10.77 28.57 6.53
N ASP A 453 10.06 29.70 6.59
CA ASP A 453 10.62 31.04 6.38
C ASP A 453 11.74 31.33 7.40
N LYS A 454 11.51 31.08 8.69
CA LYS A 454 12.50 31.32 9.75
C LYS A 454 13.74 30.44 9.62
N LEU A 455 13.55 29.13 9.39
CA LEU A 455 14.64 28.14 9.40
C LEU A 455 15.44 28.11 8.10
N SER A 456 14.83 28.41 6.95
CA SER A 456 15.51 28.39 5.64
C SER A 456 16.24 29.69 5.30
N THR A 457 15.85 30.80 5.92
CA THR A 457 16.48 32.10 5.68
C THR A 457 17.67 32.33 6.61
N MET A 458 18.34 33.48 6.42
CA MET A 458 19.48 33.86 7.25
C MET A 458 19.03 34.12 8.70
N PRO A 459 19.84 33.72 9.70
CA PRO A 459 21.21 33.23 9.59
C PRO A 459 21.36 31.69 9.52
N TYR A 460 20.26 30.93 9.44
CA TYR A 460 20.27 29.48 9.66
C TYR A 460 20.47 28.68 8.38
N GLY A 461 19.71 28.99 7.32
CA GLY A 461 19.88 28.37 6.01
C GLY A 461 19.62 26.87 5.98
N LEU A 462 18.59 26.33 6.63
CA LEU A 462 18.25 24.91 6.49
C LEU A 462 17.48 24.65 5.19
N PRO A 463 17.87 23.65 4.38
CA PRO A 463 17.07 23.23 3.22
C PRO A 463 15.68 22.73 3.64
N TYR A 464 14.66 22.95 2.81
CA TYR A 464 13.27 22.58 3.13
C TYR A 464 13.11 21.11 3.51
N VAL A 465 13.84 20.21 2.84
CA VAL A 465 13.79 18.77 3.14
C VAL A 465 14.31 18.42 4.55
N VAL A 466 15.26 19.21 5.05
CA VAL A 466 15.81 19.06 6.40
C VAL A 466 14.82 19.61 7.43
N ILE A 467 14.21 20.76 7.14
CA ILE A 467 13.14 21.33 7.97
C ILE A 467 11.95 20.36 8.06
N GLN A 468 11.56 19.74 6.95
CA GLN A 468 10.51 18.72 6.89
C GLN A 468 10.81 17.54 7.82
N LEU A 469 12.05 17.04 7.80
CA LEU A 469 12.47 15.95 8.67
C LEU A 469 12.38 16.35 10.14
N TYR A 470 12.88 17.55 10.49
CA TYR A 470 12.78 18.06 11.86
C TYR A 470 11.35 18.28 12.30
N LEU A 471 10.48 18.83 11.46
CA LEU A 471 9.08 19.07 11.78
C LEU A 471 8.36 17.77 12.13
N LEU A 472 8.53 16.73 11.30
CA LEU A 472 7.92 15.42 11.55
C LEU A 472 8.54 14.74 12.78
N ALA A 473 9.85 14.85 12.96
CA ALA A 473 10.53 14.36 14.16
C ALA A 473 10.06 15.09 15.44
N PHE A 474 9.80 16.38 15.35
CA PHE A 474 9.30 17.20 16.47
C PHE A 474 7.91 16.73 16.91
N VAL A 475 6.99 16.52 15.95
CA VAL A 475 5.66 15.96 16.20
C VAL A 475 5.78 14.55 16.80
N ARG A 476 6.68 13.71 16.27
CA ARG A 476 6.91 12.35 16.78
C ARG A 476 7.46 12.33 18.20
N ARG A 477 8.32 13.29 18.57
CA ARG A 477 8.88 13.40 19.94
C ARG A 477 7.78 13.65 20.97
N GLY A 478 6.74 14.42 20.63
CA GLY A 478 5.58 14.65 21.50
C GLY A 478 5.86 15.46 22.78
N ALA A 479 6.98 16.19 22.84
CA ALA A 479 7.33 17.05 23.97
C ALA A 479 7.84 18.43 23.47
N PRO A 480 7.02 19.50 23.47
CA PRO A 480 5.62 19.53 23.86
C PRO A 480 4.72 18.72 22.91
N ARG A 481 3.54 18.32 23.41
CA ARG A 481 2.61 17.47 22.64
C ARG A 481 1.88 18.32 21.61
N VAL A 482 2.17 18.08 20.34
CA VAL A 482 1.64 18.85 19.21
C VAL A 482 1.16 17.93 18.11
N ASP A 483 0.16 18.39 17.38
CA ASP A 483 -0.31 17.80 16.13
C ASP A 483 0.03 18.72 14.97
N LEU A 484 0.35 18.13 13.82
CA LEU A 484 0.57 18.86 12.57
C LEU A 484 -0.72 18.86 11.76
N LEU A 485 -1.40 20.01 11.72
CA LEU A 485 -2.59 20.24 10.92
C LEU A 485 -2.26 20.20 9.43
N LEU A 486 -3.16 19.60 8.66
CA LEU A 486 -3.05 19.41 7.23
C LEU A 486 -4.01 20.34 6.49
N LYS A 487 -3.58 20.88 5.36
CA LYS A 487 -4.44 21.70 4.49
C LYS A 487 -5.63 20.87 3.97
N ALA A 488 -6.74 21.55 3.72
CA ALA A 488 -7.91 20.92 3.07
C ALA A 488 -7.50 20.26 1.73
N LEU A 489 -8.06 19.07 1.46
CA LEU A 489 -7.79 18.29 0.24
C LEU A 489 -6.31 17.88 0.03
N HIS A 490 -5.53 17.75 1.11
CA HIS A 490 -4.19 17.20 1.03
C HIS A 490 -4.16 15.81 0.34
N LYS A 491 -3.05 15.49 -0.32
CA LYS A 491 -2.87 14.22 -1.06
C LYS A 491 -1.93 13.24 -0.34
N LEU A 492 -1.75 13.44 0.96
CA LEU A 492 -0.89 12.60 1.79
C LEU A 492 -1.40 11.16 1.86
N ARG A 493 -0.46 10.23 1.89
CA ARG A 493 -0.72 8.80 1.94
C ARG A 493 0.10 8.16 3.05
N THR A 494 -0.41 7.06 3.57
CA THR A 494 0.36 6.16 4.41
C THR A 494 1.37 5.39 3.56
N ARG A 495 2.34 4.71 4.20
CA ARG A 495 3.31 3.81 3.57
C ARG A 495 2.64 2.70 2.74
N ASP A 496 1.47 2.24 3.18
CA ASP A 496 0.62 1.29 2.45
C ASP A 496 -0.14 1.92 1.27
N ARG A 497 0.19 3.17 0.92
CA ARG A 497 -0.42 3.98 -0.13
C ARG A 497 -1.89 4.30 0.07
N LYS A 498 -2.42 4.11 1.28
CA LYS A 498 -3.80 4.50 1.63
C LYS A 498 -3.87 6.01 1.87
N PRO A 499 -4.94 6.71 1.45
CA PRO A 499 -5.13 8.12 1.78
C PRO A 499 -5.20 8.32 3.30
N ILE A 500 -4.55 9.35 3.81
CA ILE A 500 -4.75 9.80 5.20
C ILE A 500 -6.05 10.61 5.20
N SER A 501 -7.06 10.16 5.94
CA SER A 501 -8.38 10.81 5.99
C SER A 501 -8.52 11.85 7.10
N ARG A 502 -7.55 11.90 8.02
CA ARG A 502 -7.53 12.83 9.16
C ARG A 502 -7.02 14.19 8.72
N ASP A 503 -7.52 15.24 9.36
CA ASP A 503 -7.10 16.64 9.18
C ASP A 503 -5.75 16.96 9.84
N ARG A 504 -5.12 15.99 10.49
CA ARG A 504 -3.89 16.17 11.27
C ARG A 504 -3.01 14.91 11.31
N LEU A 505 -1.71 15.14 11.49
CA LEU A 505 -0.73 14.12 11.86
C LEU A 505 -0.39 14.26 13.34
N THR A 506 -0.67 13.21 14.10
CA THR A 506 -0.31 13.04 15.51
C THR A 506 1.05 12.36 15.66
N ALA A 507 1.63 12.40 16.87
CA ALA A 507 2.87 11.69 17.19
C ALA A 507 2.87 10.21 16.75
N GLY A 508 1.72 9.52 16.88
CA GLY A 508 1.58 8.12 16.46
C GLY A 508 1.53 7.95 14.93
N THR A 509 0.74 8.78 14.26
CA THR A 509 0.48 8.63 12.81
C THR A 509 1.61 9.14 11.91
N VAL A 510 2.55 9.93 12.45
CA VAL A 510 3.72 10.39 11.67
C VAL A 510 4.53 9.21 11.14
N ALA A 511 4.64 8.12 11.92
CA ALA A 511 5.40 6.96 11.50
C ALA A 511 4.83 6.30 10.24
N ASP A 512 3.50 6.34 10.07
CA ASP A 512 2.78 5.75 8.94
C ASP A 512 2.89 6.56 7.65
N LEU A 513 3.45 7.77 7.67
CA LEU A 513 3.50 8.67 6.51
C LEU A 513 4.43 8.14 5.39
N ASP A 514 3.98 8.21 4.14
CA ASP A 514 4.83 7.97 2.95
C ASP A 514 5.71 9.20 2.67
N TRP A 515 6.99 9.10 3.05
CA TRP A 515 7.95 10.19 2.88
C TRP A 515 8.20 10.54 1.41
N LYS A 516 8.07 11.83 1.07
CA LYS A 516 8.52 12.43 -0.18
C LYS A 516 9.09 13.83 0.08
N PRO A 517 9.94 14.38 -0.80
CA PRO A 517 10.20 15.81 -0.79
C PRO A 517 8.93 16.58 -1.17
N GLY A 518 8.72 17.78 -0.62
CA GLY A 518 7.56 18.62 -0.94
C GLY A 518 6.32 18.39 -0.08
N LEU A 519 6.43 17.72 1.08
CA LEU A 519 5.27 17.50 1.96
C LEU A 519 4.80 18.78 2.64
N GLU A 520 5.65 19.79 2.73
CA GLU A 520 5.33 21.13 3.25
C GLU A 520 4.13 21.77 2.54
N ASP A 521 3.90 21.43 1.27
CA ASP A 521 2.74 21.91 0.52
C ASP A 521 1.41 21.45 1.14
N SER A 522 1.42 20.31 1.84
CA SER A 522 0.25 19.73 2.51
C SER A 522 0.10 20.17 3.97
N PHE A 523 1.12 20.79 4.56
CA PHE A 523 1.16 21.17 5.97
C PHE A 523 0.59 22.58 6.18
N ASP A 524 -0.23 22.76 7.20
CA ASP A 524 -0.87 24.04 7.51
C ASP A 524 -0.24 24.70 8.74
N ALA A 525 -0.43 24.09 9.92
CA ALA A 525 0.05 24.62 11.20
C ALA A 525 0.43 23.52 12.19
N LEU A 526 1.31 23.83 13.13
CA LEU A 526 1.50 23.06 14.36
C LEU A 526 0.51 23.55 15.41
N ALA A 527 -0.32 22.67 15.94
CA ALA A 527 -1.30 22.97 16.98
C ALA A 527 -1.00 22.15 18.25
N PRO A 528 -1.30 22.66 19.46
CA PRO A 528 -1.29 21.85 20.66
C PRO A 528 -2.19 20.63 20.50
N ALA A 529 -1.69 19.44 20.85
CA ALA A 529 -2.47 18.22 20.71
C ALA A 529 -3.63 18.18 21.70
N LEU A 530 -4.81 17.75 21.24
CA LEU A 530 -6.02 17.64 22.05
C LEU A 530 -6.20 16.22 22.60
N GLY A 531 -7.03 16.09 23.64
CA GLY A 531 -7.40 14.81 24.25
C GLY A 531 -6.42 14.31 25.32
N PRO A 532 -6.71 13.17 25.96
CA PRO A 532 -5.91 12.62 27.06
C PRO A 532 -4.54 12.13 26.58
N THR A 533 -3.56 12.14 27.47
CA THR A 533 -2.29 11.44 27.27
C THR A 533 -2.43 9.95 27.58
N TRP A 534 -1.47 9.14 27.12
CA TRP A 534 -1.39 7.73 27.52
C TRP A 534 -1.44 7.55 29.04
N ASN A 535 -0.75 8.40 29.79
CA ASN A 535 -0.69 8.31 31.25
C ASN A 535 -2.05 8.65 31.90
N ASP A 536 -2.83 9.54 31.31
CA ASP A 536 -4.20 9.82 31.74
C ASP A 536 -5.11 8.61 31.50
N THR A 537 -4.88 7.89 30.39
CA THR A 537 -5.62 6.68 30.03
C THR A 537 -5.37 5.49 30.97
N LEU A 538 -4.23 5.44 31.64
CA LEU A 538 -3.85 4.31 32.51
C LEU A 538 -4.83 4.07 33.66
N GLY A 539 -5.55 5.09 34.11
CA GLY A 539 -6.57 4.95 35.16
C GLY A 539 -7.63 3.91 34.80
N TYR A 540 -8.12 3.93 33.55
CA TYR A 540 -9.06 2.93 33.05
C TYR A 540 -8.36 1.72 32.46
N ALA A 541 -7.28 1.92 31.69
CA ALA A 541 -6.65 0.83 30.92
C ALA A 541 -6.13 -0.30 31.82
N ARG A 542 -5.65 0.04 33.03
CA ARG A 542 -5.14 -0.95 33.99
C ARG A 542 -6.19 -1.87 34.59
N GLU A 543 -7.46 -1.48 34.55
CA GLU A 543 -8.57 -2.36 34.99
C GLU A 543 -8.85 -3.46 33.96
N ILE A 544 -8.34 -3.32 32.73
CA ILE A 544 -8.47 -4.29 31.64
C ILE A 544 -7.18 -5.09 31.45
N ALA A 545 -6.02 -4.42 31.51
CA ALA A 545 -4.70 -5.01 31.41
C ALA A 545 -3.76 -4.42 32.47
N ASP A 546 -3.46 -5.20 33.51
CA ASP A 546 -2.74 -4.76 34.71
C ASP A 546 -1.24 -4.50 34.49
N ASP A 547 -0.66 -5.04 33.41
CA ASP A 547 0.76 -4.92 33.05
C ASP A 547 1.13 -3.58 32.38
N LEU A 548 0.15 -2.70 32.13
CA LEU A 548 0.35 -1.39 31.51
C LEU A 548 1.05 -0.39 32.45
N ARG A 549 2.01 0.37 31.91
CA ARG A 549 2.91 1.29 32.62
C ARG A 549 2.96 2.70 32.03
N ALA A 550 3.23 3.66 32.91
CA ALA A 550 3.45 5.05 32.52
C ALA A 550 4.71 5.18 31.67
N THR A 551 4.61 5.95 30.60
CA THR A 551 5.71 6.23 29.68
C THR A 551 5.40 7.51 28.90
N THR A 552 6.45 8.18 28.45
CA THR A 552 6.37 9.29 27.48
C THR A 552 7.02 8.91 26.14
N ASP A 553 7.58 7.70 26.04
CA ASP A 553 8.14 7.17 24.80
C ASP A 553 7.02 6.68 23.89
N GLN A 554 6.87 7.35 22.74
CA GLN A 554 5.81 7.08 21.77
C GLN A 554 5.83 5.65 21.22
N ALA A 555 7.01 5.03 21.05
CA ALA A 555 7.11 3.65 20.58
C ALA A 555 6.57 2.65 21.62
N GLU A 556 6.88 2.87 22.89
CA GLU A 556 6.34 2.07 23.99
C GLU A 556 4.83 2.32 24.17
N ILE A 557 4.34 3.55 23.96
CA ILE A 557 2.90 3.87 23.97
C ILE A 557 2.17 3.06 22.89
N GLU A 558 2.72 2.95 21.68
CA GLU A 558 2.14 2.15 20.60
C GLU A 558 2.08 0.67 20.93
N ALA A 559 3.18 0.11 21.45
CA ALA A 559 3.23 -1.28 21.89
C ALA A 559 2.20 -1.56 22.99
N GLN A 560 2.06 -0.64 23.96
CA GLN A 560 1.08 -0.74 25.03
C GLN A 560 -0.36 -0.56 24.55
N ASN A 561 -0.60 0.34 23.60
CA ASN A 561 -1.91 0.54 22.99
C ASN A 561 -2.36 -0.71 22.22
N ALA A 562 -1.45 -1.38 21.52
CA ALA A 562 -1.72 -2.66 20.86
C ALA A 562 -2.07 -3.77 21.88
N ARG A 563 -1.38 -3.83 23.03
CA ARG A 563 -1.73 -4.74 24.12
C ARG A 563 -3.12 -4.47 24.69
N LEU A 564 -3.43 -3.19 24.95
CA LEU A 564 -4.77 -2.77 25.40
C LEU A 564 -5.85 -3.17 24.40
N HIS A 565 -5.62 -2.96 23.10
CA HIS A 565 -6.56 -3.35 22.05
C HIS A 565 -6.79 -4.87 22.02
N GLY A 566 -5.74 -5.69 22.11
CA GLY A 566 -5.88 -7.15 22.20
C GLY A 566 -6.61 -7.62 23.46
N ALA A 567 -6.41 -6.92 24.60
CA ALA A 567 -7.15 -7.20 25.83
C ALA A 567 -8.65 -6.84 25.69
N LEU A 568 -8.97 -5.73 25.02
CA LEU A 568 -10.35 -5.33 24.70
C LEU A 568 -11.04 -6.33 23.75
N GLU A 569 -10.33 -6.85 22.74
CA GLU A 569 -10.86 -7.91 21.86
C GLU A 569 -11.20 -9.19 22.65
N THR A 570 -10.30 -9.59 23.55
CA THR A 570 -10.52 -10.74 24.43
C THR A 570 -11.71 -10.50 25.34
N LEU A 571 -11.79 -9.33 25.96
CA LEU A 571 -12.90 -8.94 26.83
C LEU A 571 -14.24 -8.94 26.08
N LYS A 572 -14.28 -8.43 24.85
CA LYS A 572 -15.49 -8.45 23.99
C LYS A 572 -16.01 -9.87 23.78
N SER A 573 -15.12 -10.77 23.39
CA SER A 573 -15.46 -12.18 23.16
C SER A 573 -15.94 -12.84 24.45
N ASP A 574 -15.23 -12.62 25.55
CA ASP A 574 -15.57 -13.17 26.86
C ASP A 574 -16.94 -12.68 27.34
N VAL A 575 -17.22 -11.38 27.28
CA VAL A 575 -18.51 -10.80 27.70
C VAL A 575 -19.67 -11.44 26.92
N SER A 576 -19.54 -11.58 25.60
CA SER A 576 -20.57 -12.19 24.74
C SER A 576 -20.83 -13.67 25.07
N ILE A 577 -19.76 -14.46 25.25
CA ILE A 577 -19.84 -15.88 25.61
C ILE A 577 -20.49 -16.04 26.98
N GLN A 578 -19.99 -15.32 28.00
CA GLN A 578 -20.51 -15.44 29.36
C GLN A 578 -21.96 -14.98 29.45
N ARG A 579 -22.34 -13.90 28.75
CA ARG A 579 -23.73 -13.43 28.68
C ARG A 579 -24.68 -14.50 28.13
N SER A 580 -24.26 -15.22 27.09
CA SER A 580 -25.04 -16.31 26.51
C SER A 580 -25.20 -17.49 27.48
N SER A 581 -24.12 -17.90 28.15
CA SER A 581 -24.17 -18.98 29.15
C SER A 581 -25.03 -18.62 30.38
N LEU A 582 -24.93 -17.38 30.85
CA LEU A 582 -25.75 -16.90 31.98
C LEU A 582 -27.23 -16.78 31.61
N LYS A 583 -27.53 -16.38 30.37
CA LYS A 583 -28.91 -16.39 29.87
C LYS A 583 -29.50 -17.80 29.84
N ALA A 584 -28.76 -18.79 29.32
CA ALA A 584 -29.21 -20.18 29.32
C ALA A 584 -29.43 -20.72 30.74
N LEU A 585 -28.57 -20.35 31.70
CA LEU A 585 -28.75 -20.68 33.11
C LEU A 585 -29.99 -20.01 33.71
N ALA A 586 -30.20 -18.72 33.43
CA ALA A 586 -31.35 -17.95 33.89
C ALA A 586 -32.66 -18.54 33.37
N ASP A 587 -32.71 -18.90 32.08
CA ASP A 587 -33.84 -19.58 31.46
C ASP A 587 -34.11 -20.94 32.14
N THR A 588 -33.06 -21.73 32.40
CA THR A 588 -33.16 -23.04 33.08
C THR A 588 -33.66 -22.92 34.51
N LEU A 589 -33.23 -21.88 35.24
CA LEU A 589 -33.69 -21.60 36.60
C LEU A 589 -35.03 -20.83 36.64
N THR A 590 -35.58 -20.46 35.48
CA THR A 590 -36.80 -19.64 35.34
C THR A 590 -36.70 -18.34 36.15
N ALA A 591 -35.55 -17.68 36.08
CA ALA A 591 -35.23 -16.45 36.81
C ALA A 591 -34.60 -15.40 35.89
N SER A 592 -34.48 -14.16 36.36
CA SER A 592 -33.74 -13.09 35.69
C SER A 592 -32.43 -12.80 36.41
N LEU A 593 -31.42 -12.34 35.66
CA LEU A 593 -30.17 -11.87 36.28
C LEU A 593 -30.45 -10.65 37.18
N PRO A 594 -29.72 -10.50 38.30
CA PRO A 594 -29.81 -9.30 39.15
C PRO A 594 -29.45 -8.03 38.37
N GLY A 595 -30.08 -6.90 38.72
CA GLY A 595 -29.89 -5.63 38.01
C GLY A 595 -28.43 -5.18 37.92
N GLU A 596 -27.68 -5.28 39.02
CA GLU A 596 -26.24 -4.94 39.05
C GLU A 596 -25.40 -5.81 38.09
N ALA A 597 -25.76 -7.09 37.94
CA ALA A 597 -25.07 -8.00 37.02
C ALA A 597 -25.38 -7.66 35.55
N THR A 598 -26.63 -7.33 35.26
CA THR A 598 -27.04 -6.88 33.92
C THR A 598 -26.38 -5.55 33.55
N GLU A 599 -26.37 -4.57 34.47
CA GLU A 599 -25.74 -3.27 34.26
C GLU A 599 -24.23 -3.39 34.02
N ALA A 600 -23.54 -4.25 34.79
CA ALA A 600 -22.11 -4.50 34.58
C ALA A 600 -21.83 -5.11 33.19
N LEU A 601 -22.63 -6.09 32.75
CA LEU A 601 -22.51 -6.68 31.41
C LEU A 601 -22.81 -5.65 30.31
N ASP A 602 -23.85 -4.83 30.48
CA ASP A 602 -24.24 -3.81 29.51
C ASP A 602 -23.16 -2.73 29.36
N ARG A 603 -22.58 -2.24 30.47
CA ARG A 603 -21.48 -1.25 30.43
C ARG A 603 -20.22 -1.82 29.78
N LEU A 604 -19.85 -3.06 30.08
CA LEU A 604 -18.69 -3.71 29.44
C LEU A 604 -18.95 -4.00 27.95
N GLU A 605 -20.18 -4.34 27.57
CA GLU A 605 -20.57 -4.49 26.18
C GLU A 605 -20.53 -3.14 25.45
N GLN A 606 -21.03 -2.06 26.05
CA GLN A 606 -20.93 -0.70 25.47
C GLN A 606 -19.48 -0.27 25.25
N LEU A 607 -18.59 -0.56 26.21
CA LEU A 607 -17.16 -0.28 26.10
C LEU A 607 -16.50 -1.03 24.92
N THR A 608 -16.99 -2.23 24.60
CA THR A 608 -16.37 -3.16 23.62
C THR A 608 -17.15 -3.32 22.31
N THR A 609 -18.33 -2.69 22.17
CA THR A 609 -19.22 -2.82 21.00
C THR A 609 -18.48 -2.40 19.73
N GLU A 610 -17.94 -1.19 19.72
CA GLU A 610 -16.98 -0.70 18.72
C GLU A 610 -15.62 -0.60 19.37
N LEU A 611 -14.66 -1.39 18.91
CA LEU A 611 -13.33 -1.42 19.52
C LEU A 611 -12.62 -0.08 19.27
N PRO A 612 -12.19 0.62 20.33
CA PRO A 612 -11.43 1.85 20.20
C PRO A 612 -10.15 1.65 19.39
N VAL A 613 -9.88 2.55 18.45
CA VAL A 613 -8.71 2.48 17.55
C VAL A 613 -7.45 3.00 18.26
N SER A 614 -7.62 3.98 19.16
CA SER A 614 -6.54 4.57 19.94
C SER A 614 -6.86 4.62 21.44
N HIS A 615 -5.83 4.84 22.26
CA HIS A 615 -5.98 5.02 23.71
C HIS A 615 -6.86 6.24 24.05
N ALA A 616 -6.84 7.29 23.22
CA ALA A 616 -7.70 8.45 23.39
C ALA A 616 -9.18 8.09 23.16
N ASP A 617 -9.48 7.37 22.07
CA ASP A 617 -10.84 6.88 21.81
C ASP A 617 -11.33 5.95 22.94
N PHE A 618 -10.43 5.11 23.48
CA PHE A 618 -10.74 4.24 24.61
C PHE A 618 -11.02 5.05 25.87
N TYR A 619 -10.20 6.05 26.17
CA TYR A 619 -10.40 6.91 27.33
C TYR A 619 -11.73 7.65 27.24
N GLU A 620 -12.02 8.32 26.12
CA GLU A 620 -13.28 9.06 25.94
C GLU A 620 -14.49 8.15 26.13
N ARG A 621 -14.46 6.94 25.56
CA ARG A 621 -15.54 5.96 25.73
C ARG A 621 -15.64 5.42 27.15
N ALA A 622 -14.52 5.10 27.79
CA ALA A 622 -14.51 4.64 29.17
C ALA A 622 -15.01 5.74 30.12
N ASP A 623 -14.61 6.98 29.87
CA ASP A 623 -15.02 8.15 30.63
C ASP A 623 -16.54 8.41 30.50
N GLU A 624 -17.08 8.27 29.29
CA GLU A 624 -18.51 8.36 29.02
C GLU A 624 -19.31 7.24 29.69
N VAL A 625 -18.90 5.98 29.51
CA VAL A 625 -19.64 4.80 30.01
C VAL A 625 -19.58 4.69 31.54
N PHE A 626 -18.45 5.10 32.15
CA PHE A 626 -18.21 4.98 33.59
C PHE A 626 -18.23 6.33 34.32
N GLU A 627 -18.81 7.36 33.72
CA GLU A 627 -19.11 8.66 34.34
C GLU A 627 -17.90 9.32 35.02
N ALA A 628 -16.76 9.33 34.33
CA ALA A 628 -15.50 9.88 34.83
C ALA A 628 -14.96 9.23 36.12
N LYS A 629 -15.29 7.96 36.38
CA LYS A 629 -14.86 7.21 37.57
C LYS A 629 -14.22 5.86 37.21
N PRO A 630 -12.88 5.74 37.23
CA PRO A 630 -12.19 4.46 37.05
C PRO A 630 -12.62 3.37 38.04
N GLU A 631 -13.04 3.73 39.25
CA GLU A 631 -13.55 2.79 40.25
C GLU A 631 -14.84 2.08 39.80
N ALA A 632 -15.65 2.72 38.96
CA ALA A 632 -16.86 2.11 38.42
C ALA A 632 -16.52 0.99 37.42
N LEU A 633 -15.50 1.19 36.56
CA LEU A 633 -14.98 0.13 35.69
C LEU A 633 -14.41 -1.03 36.50
N ARG A 634 -13.63 -0.74 37.56
CA ARG A 634 -13.12 -1.76 38.48
C ARG A 634 -14.25 -2.60 39.07
N SER A 635 -15.32 -1.96 39.56
CA SER A 635 -16.49 -2.64 40.12
C SER A 635 -17.19 -3.53 39.08
N ALA A 636 -17.34 -3.03 37.85
CA ALA A 636 -17.91 -3.81 36.74
C ALA A 636 -17.03 -5.04 36.40
N MET A 637 -15.70 -4.89 36.34
CA MET A 637 -14.76 -5.99 36.09
C MET A 637 -14.76 -7.04 37.22
N GLN A 638 -14.86 -6.60 38.48
CA GLN A 638 -15.01 -7.51 39.63
C GLN A 638 -16.32 -8.31 39.57
N THR A 639 -17.42 -7.63 39.22
CA THR A 639 -18.72 -8.26 39.03
C THR A 639 -18.67 -9.26 37.87
N PHE A 640 -18.09 -8.87 36.74
CA PHE A 640 -17.89 -9.74 35.58
C PHE A 640 -17.05 -10.97 35.91
N THR A 641 -16.01 -10.84 36.74
CA THR A 641 -15.19 -11.99 37.19
C THR A 641 -16.04 -13.01 37.95
N LYS A 642 -16.92 -12.56 38.86
CA LYS A 642 -17.86 -13.45 39.57
C LYS A 642 -18.83 -14.13 38.60
N LEU A 643 -19.38 -13.36 37.66
CA LEU A 643 -20.30 -13.85 36.64
C LEU A 643 -19.65 -14.88 35.71
N ARG A 644 -18.39 -14.68 35.32
CA ARG A 644 -17.60 -15.63 34.53
C ARG A 644 -17.41 -16.95 35.28
N ASN A 645 -17.12 -16.89 36.58
CA ASN A 645 -17.01 -18.11 37.41
C ASN A 645 -18.34 -18.86 37.48
N LEU A 646 -19.47 -18.15 37.64
CA LEU A 646 -20.80 -18.76 37.62
C LEU A 646 -21.14 -19.35 36.25
N ALA A 647 -20.84 -18.65 35.16
CA ALA A 647 -21.07 -19.10 33.80
C ALA A 647 -20.30 -20.40 33.49
N GLY A 648 -19.08 -20.56 34.03
CA GLY A 648 -18.32 -21.82 33.95
C GLY A 648 -19.00 -23.00 34.66
N LEU A 649 -19.87 -22.73 35.63
CA LEU A 649 -20.65 -23.73 36.38
C LEU A 649 -22.07 -23.93 35.82
N ALA A 650 -22.49 -23.11 34.85
CA ALA A 650 -23.87 -23.06 34.36
C ALA A 650 -24.40 -24.40 33.85
N ALA A 651 -23.58 -25.15 33.10
CA ALA A 651 -23.98 -26.44 32.56
C ALA A 651 -24.22 -27.49 33.66
N GLU A 652 -23.40 -27.49 34.71
CA GLU A 652 -23.50 -28.40 35.85
C GLU A 652 -24.74 -28.08 36.69
N ILE A 653 -24.95 -26.80 37.01
CA ILE A 653 -26.12 -26.31 37.76
C ILE A 653 -27.40 -26.61 36.98
N GLY A 654 -27.42 -26.32 35.68
CA GLY A 654 -28.57 -26.58 34.82
C GLY A 654 -28.88 -28.07 34.64
N ALA A 655 -27.88 -28.96 34.66
CA ALA A 655 -28.10 -30.40 34.68
C ALA A 655 -28.70 -30.88 36.01
N ALA A 656 -28.20 -30.38 37.15
CA ALA A 656 -28.76 -30.73 38.46
C ALA A 656 -30.20 -30.24 38.63
N LYS A 657 -30.52 -29.03 38.16
CA LYS A 657 -31.90 -28.49 38.19
C LYS A 657 -32.85 -29.39 37.40
N ARG A 658 -32.51 -29.73 36.15
CA ARG A 658 -33.32 -30.61 35.30
C ARG A 658 -33.50 -31.99 35.92
N TYR A 659 -32.43 -32.57 36.46
CA TYR A 659 -32.50 -33.85 37.16
C TYR A 659 -33.51 -33.78 38.33
N LEU A 660 -33.41 -32.75 39.18
CA LEU A 660 -34.34 -32.56 40.29
C LEU A 660 -35.78 -32.33 39.81
N ASP A 661 -36.00 -31.63 38.70
CA ASP A 661 -37.33 -31.44 38.13
C ASP A 661 -37.94 -32.76 37.64
N ASP A 662 -37.14 -33.59 36.96
CA ASP A 662 -37.58 -34.85 36.34
C ASP A 662 -37.75 -36.01 37.34
N VAL A 663 -37.20 -35.88 38.56
CA VAL A 663 -37.36 -36.89 39.62
C VAL A 663 -38.82 -37.06 40.01
N ALA A 664 -39.33 -38.28 39.85
CA ALA A 664 -40.63 -38.72 40.34
C ALA A 664 -40.50 -39.34 41.73
N LEU A 665 -41.36 -38.92 42.67
CA LEU A 665 -41.36 -39.43 44.05
C LEU A 665 -42.77 -39.88 44.43
N ARG A 666 -42.87 -40.97 45.20
CA ARG A 666 -44.16 -41.43 45.72
C ARG A 666 -44.59 -40.56 46.90
N PRO A 667 -45.91 -40.52 47.23
CA PRO A 667 -46.41 -39.82 48.42
C PRO A 667 -45.79 -40.31 49.75
N THR A 668 -45.24 -41.53 49.76
CA THR A 668 -44.56 -42.14 50.91
C THR A 668 -43.11 -41.69 51.08
N ASP A 669 -42.45 -41.19 50.03
CA ASP A 669 -41.04 -40.76 50.04
C ASP A 669 -40.88 -39.33 50.59
N ARG A 670 -41.39 -39.07 51.80
CA ARG A 670 -41.48 -37.73 52.41
C ARG A 670 -40.12 -37.05 52.60
N GLU A 671 -39.09 -37.80 53.00
CA GLU A 671 -37.74 -37.27 53.20
C GLU A 671 -37.09 -36.84 51.89
N LEU A 672 -37.16 -37.68 50.85
CA LEU A 672 -36.67 -37.32 49.51
C LEU A 672 -37.43 -36.11 48.94
N THR A 673 -38.72 -36.00 49.24
CA THR A 673 -39.53 -34.84 48.84
C THR A 673 -39.03 -33.56 49.51
N ALA A 674 -38.78 -33.60 50.82
CA ALA A 674 -38.25 -32.48 51.58
C ALA A 674 -36.84 -32.08 51.10
N ASP A 675 -35.95 -33.04 50.86
CA ASP A 675 -34.59 -32.82 50.34
C ASP A 675 -34.64 -32.16 48.96
N ARG A 676 -35.46 -32.69 48.04
CA ARG A 676 -35.67 -32.13 46.69
C ARG A 676 -36.18 -30.69 46.74
N MET A 677 -37.20 -30.42 47.56
CA MET A 677 -37.74 -29.06 47.72
C MET A 677 -36.69 -28.10 48.30
N THR A 678 -35.90 -28.56 49.26
CA THR A 678 -34.83 -27.76 49.87
C THR A 678 -33.75 -27.42 48.85
N LEU A 679 -33.30 -28.40 48.06
CA LEU A 679 -32.32 -28.21 46.99
C LEU A 679 -32.84 -27.24 45.91
N LEU A 680 -34.08 -27.42 45.45
CA LEU A 680 -34.70 -26.53 44.47
C LEU A 680 -34.84 -25.09 44.99
N ALA A 681 -35.20 -24.91 46.27
CA ALA A 681 -35.30 -23.58 46.89
C ALA A 681 -33.93 -22.89 47.04
N GLN A 682 -32.86 -23.66 47.26
CA GLN A 682 -31.50 -23.12 47.40
C GLN A 682 -30.82 -22.85 46.04
N LEU A 683 -31.30 -23.45 44.95
CA LEU A 683 -30.88 -23.17 43.56
C LEU A 683 -31.43 -21.82 43.05
N SER A 684 -31.19 -20.75 43.81
CA SER A 684 -31.55 -19.38 43.43
C SER A 684 -30.44 -18.70 42.63
N LEU A 685 -30.78 -18.18 41.45
CA LEU A 685 -29.84 -17.44 40.60
C LEU A 685 -29.26 -16.22 41.32
N GLU A 686 -30.05 -15.52 42.13
CA GLU A 686 -29.61 -14.34 42.88
C GLU A 686 -28.52 -14.69 43.90
N THR A 687 -28.68 -15.79 44.64
CA THR A 687 -27.67 -16.28 45.58
C THR A 687 -26.39 -16.71 44.86
N LEU A 688 -26.54 -17.40 43.73
CA LEU A 688 -25.41 -17.92 42.96
C LEU A 688 -24.61 -16.82 42.25
N VAL A 689 -25.25 -15.74 41.81
CA VAL A 689 -24.56 -14.56 41.25
C VAL A 689 -23.73 -13.85 42.32
N ASN A 690 -24.28 -13.70 43.53
CA ASN A 690 -23.60 -13.02 44.62
C ASN A 690 -22.46 -13.86 45.22
N LYS A 691 -22.65 -15.19 45.30
CA LYS A 691 -21.73 -16.15 45.91
C LYS A 691 -21.64 -17.44 45.08
N PRO A 692 -20.90 -17.46 43.96
CA PRO A 692 -20.77 -18.65 43.11
C PRO A 692 -20.21 -19.87 43.85
N GLU A 693 -19.40 -19.66 44.88
CA GLU A 693 -18.83 -20.70 45.74
C GLU A 693 -19.89 -21.55 46.47
N THR A 694 -21.11 -21.01 46.64
CA THR A 694 -22.24 -21.73 47.27
C THR A 694 -22.60 -23.00 46.48
N TRP A 695 -22.31 -23.04 45.18
CA TRP A 695 -22.51 -24.24 44.35
C TRP A 695 -21.71 -25.45 44.85
N GLY A 696 -20.50 -25.24 45.38
CA GLY A 696 -19.66 -26.35 45.86
C GLY A 696 -20.36 -27.18 46.94
N ARG A 697 -21.00 -26.50 47.90
CA ARG A 697 -21.80 -27.13 48.96
C ARG A 697 -23.10 -27.74 48.41
N LEU A 698 -23.83 -26.99 47.57
CA LEU A 698 -25.08 -27.48 46.98
C LEU A 698 -24.89 -28.74 46.13
N ARG A 699 -23.74 -28.84 45.46
CA ARG A 699 -23.36 -30.01 44.68
C ARG A 699 -23.17 -31.25 45.55
N GLU A 700 -22.59 -31.11 46.74
CA GLU A 700 -22.47 -32.22 47.69
C GLU A 700 -23.84 -32.68 48.19
N ASP A 701 -24.70 -31.74 48.56
CA ASP A 701 -26.08 -32.03 49.00
C ASP A 701 -26.90 -32.69 47.88
N TYR A 702 -26.75 -32.21 46.63
CA TYR A 702 -27.35 -32.82 45.43
C TYR A 702 -26.85 -34.24 45.19
N ASN A 703 -25.53 -34.47 45.29
CA ASN A 703 -24.96 -35.80 45.11
C ASN A 703 -25.47 -36.78 46.18
N HIS A 704 -25.57 -36.33 47.43
CA HIS A 704 -26.14 -37.12 48.51
C HIS A 704 -27.62 -37.46 48.24
N PHE A 705 -28.43 -36.48 47.82
CA PHE A 705 -29.81 -36.72 47.40
C PHE A 705 -29.88 -37.75 46.27
N ARG A 706 -29.06 -37.61 45.23
CA ARG A 706 -29.02 -38.52 44.08
C ARG A 706 -28.68 -39.96 44.49
N SER A 707 -27.71 -40.16 45.39
CA SER A 707 -27.39 -41.49 45.91
C SER A 707 -28.55 -42.10 46.70
N ARG A 708 -29.26 -41.31 47.52
CA ARG A 708 -30.46 -41.78 48.24
C ARG A 708 -31.60 -42.14 47.28
N TYR A 709 -31.84 -41.30 46.28
CA TYR A 709 -32.83 -41.55 45.23
C TYR A 709 -32.49 -42.82 44.44
N GLN A 710 -31.23 -43.02 44.06
CA GLN A 710 -30.76 -44.24 43.40
C GLN A 710 -31.06 -45.49 44.21
N ASN A 711 -30.81 -45.49 45.52
CA ASN A 711 -31.13 -46.63 46.38
C ASN A 711 -32.64 -46.93 46.42
N ALA A 712 -33.47 -45.88 46.51
CA ALA A 712 -34.93 -46.03 46.48
C ALA A 712 -35.42 -46.56 45.13
N TYR A 713 -34.86 -46.04 44.03
CA TYR A 713 -35.14 -46.46 42.66
C TYR A 713 -34.71 -47.90 42.40
N GLN A 714 -33.50 -48.29 42.78
CA GLN A 714 -32.99 -49.66 42.63
C GLN A 714 -33.87 -50.68 43.36
N LYS A 715 -34.32 -50.34 44.59
CA LYS A 715 -35.25 -51.18 45.34
C LYS A 715 -36.59 -51.31 44.61
N HIS A 716 -37.16 -50.19 44.17
CA HIS A 716 -38.44 -50.21 43.45
C HIS A 716 -38.34 -50.95 42.11
N HIS A 717 -37.27 -50.73 41.34
CA HIS A 717 -36.99 -51.45 40.09
C HIS A 717 -36.96 -52.97 40.31
N ARG A 718 -36.24 -53.43 41.33
CA ARG A 718 -36.22 -54.86 41.70
C ARG A 718 -37.63 -55.35 42.02
N ASP A 719 -38.30 -54.68 42.95
CA ASP A 719 -39.61 -55.13 43.45
C ASP A 719 -40.67 -55.10 42.31
N TYR A 720 -40.59 -54.13 41.39
CA TYR A 720 -41.44 -54.00 40.21
C TYR A 720 -41.22 -55.14 39.22
N TYR A 721 -39.98 -55.43 38.83
CA TYR A 721 -39.69 -56.51 37.89
C TYR A 721 -39.84 -57.91 38.49
N ASP A 722 -39.65 -58.07 39.81
CA ASP A 722 -40.02 -59.28 40.54
C ASP A 722 -41.54 -59.50 40.49
N ALA A 723 -42.34 -58.43 40.60
CA ALA A 723 -43.79 -58.49 40.43
C ALA A 723 -44.19 -58.80 38.98
N LEU A 724 -43.56 -58.17 37.98
CA LEU A 724 -43.80 -58.47 36.56
C LEU A 724 -43.51 -59.93 36.23
N ALA A 725 -42.43 -60.51 36.78
CA ALA A 725 -42.08 -61.91 36.59
C ALA A 725 -43.20 -62.83 37.12
N ARG A 726 -43.73 -62.56 38.32
CA ARG A 726 -44.87 -63.31 38.89
C ARG A 726 -46.14 -63.17 38.05
N LEU A 727 -46.45 -61.95 37.59
CA LEU A 727 -47.61 -61.72 36.71
C LEU A 727 -47.44 -62.43 35.35
N GLY A 728 -46.21 -62.53 34.86
CA GLY A 728 -45.87 -63.35 33.69
C GLY A 728 -46.12 -64.84 33.92
N GLU A 729 -45.75 -65.37 35.09
CA GLU A 729 -46.07 -66.75 35.50
C GLU A 729 -47.59 -66.98 35.51
N ASP A 730 -48.39 -66.08 36.08
CA ASP A 730 -49.86 -66.17 36.12
C ASP A 730 -50.50 -66.23 34.72
N LEU A 731 -49.88 -65.60 33.72
CA LEU A 731 -50.34 -65.62 32.33
C LEU A 731 -49.82 -66.81 31.51
N THR A 732 -48.98 -67.68 32.08
CA THR A 732 -48.32 -68.77 31.33
C THR A 732 -49.31 -69.76 30.71
N ASP A 733 -50.42 -70.06 31.40
CA ASP A 733 -51.47 -70.97 30.92
C ASP A 733 -52.54 -70.26 30.06
N ALA A 734 -52.51 -68.92 29.98
CA ALA A 734 -53.50 -68.13 29.26
C ALA A 734 -53.55 -68.41 27.74
N PRO A 735 -52.43 -68.57 27.00
CA PRO A 735 -52.47 -68.93 25.58
C PRO A 735 -53.20 -70.26 25.32
N ARG A 736 -52.98 -71.24 26.21
CA ARG A 736 -53.59 -72.57 26.12
C ARG A 736 -55.10 -72.50 26.35
N ARG A 737 -55.52 -71.78 27.39
CA ARG A 737 -56.93 -71.49 27.69
C ARG A 737 -57.64 -70.72 26.58
N LEU A 738 -56.99 -69.72 25.98
CA LEU A 738 -57.53 -68.98 24.84
C LEU A 738 -57.68 -69.85 23.59
N THR A 739 -56.75 -70.79 23.37
CA THR A 739 -56.86 -71.74 22.27
C THR A 739 -58.09 -72.64 22.44
N ALA A 740 -58.30 -73.18 23.65
CA ALA A 740 -59.49 -73.96 23.97
C ALA A 740 -60.79 -73.13 23.84
N LEU A 741 -60.82 -71.89 24.33
CA LEU A 741 -61.95 -70.98 24.15
C LEU A 741 -62.22 -70.70 22.65
N GLY A 742 -61.16 -70.50 21.87
CA GLY A 742 -61.25 -70.31 20.42
C GLY A 742 -61.84 -71.52 19.69
N LEU A 743 -61.52 -72.75 20.13
CA LEU A 743 -62.13 -73.97 19.59
C LEU A 743 -63.61 -74.08 19.99
N LEU A 744 -63.94 -73.78 21.24
CA LEU A 744 -65.33 -73.76 21.73
C LEU A 744 -66.20 -72.69 21.06
N ASN A 745 -65.62 -71.54 20.71
CA ASN A 745 -66.30 -70.46 20.01
C ASN A 745 -66.63 -70.79 18.54
N ARG A 746 -65.94 -71.77 17.92
CA ARG A 746 -66.22 -72.20 16.53
C ARG A 746 -67.46 -73.08 16.41
N ILE A 747 -67.94 -73.63 17.52
CA ILE A 747 -69.08 -74.53 17.56
C ILE A 747 -70.35 -73.66 17.59
N GLU A 748 -71.01 -73.47 16.45
CA GLU A 748 -72.18 -72.58 16.31
C GLU A 748 -73.32 -73.03 17.24
N GLY A 749 -73.42 -74.34 17.50
CA GLY A 749 -74.40 -74.92 18.41
C GLY A 749 -74.29 -74.46 19.88
N LEU A 750 -73.18 -73.81 20.27
CA LEU A 750 -72.93 -73.30 21.63
C LEU A 750 -73.12 -71.78 21.78
N GLY A 751 -73.79 -71.14 20.81
CA GLY A 751 -74.04 -69.70 20.79
C GLY A 751 -72.84 -68.87 20.31
N GLY A 752 -73.00 -67.54 20.23
CA GLY A 752 -72.00 -66.63 19.65
C GLY A 752 -70.60 -66.67 20.31
N PRO A 753 -69.57 -66.17 19.62
CA PRO A 753 -68.20 -66.13 20.15
C PRO A 753 -68.10 -65.23 21.39
N LEU A 754 -67.35 -65.67 22.40
CA LEU A 754 -67.07 -64.90 23.62
C LEU A 754 -65.59 -64.54 23.71
N GLY A 755 -65.28 -63.32 24.18
CA GLY A 755 -63.91 -62.91 24.49
C GLY A 755 -63.04 -62.57 23.28
N GLU A 756 -63.61 -62.03 22.19
CA GLU A 756 -62.91 -61.75 20.93
C GLU A 756 -61.66 -60.84 21.09
N SER A 757 -61.69 -59.90 22.06
CA SER A 757 -60.58 -58.98 22.33
C SER A 757 -59.51 -59.53 23.28
N LEU A 758 -59.70 -60.72 23.86
CA LEU A 758 -58.77 -61.27 24.86
C LEU A 758 -57.41 -61.63 24.24
N LYS A 759 -57.36 -62.04 22.97
CA LYS A 759 -56.09 -62.38 22.30
C LYS A 759 -55.17 -61.16 22.15
N GLU A 760 -55.69 -60.06 21.60
CA GLU A 760 -54.94 -58.81 21.41
C GLU A 760 -54.53 -58.19 22.76
N ARG A 761 -55.39 -58.29 23.77
CA ARG A 761 -55.08 -57.85 25.14
C ARG A 761 -53.98 -58.70 25.79
N LEU A 762 -53.94 -60.01 25.55
CA LEU A 762 -52.84 -60.85 26.04
C LEU A 762 -51.50 -60.46 25.42
N GLU A 763 -51.46 -60.21 24.10
CA GLU A 763 -50.25 -59.76 23.40
C GLU A 763 -49.76 -58.41 23.95
N THR A 764 -50.68 -57.49 24.22
CA THR A 764 -50.39 -56.19 24.84
C THR A 764 -49.85 -56.34 26.26
N LEU A 765 -50.49 -57.18 27.09
CA LEU A 765 -50.02 -57.46 28.45
C LEU A 765 -48.64 -58.11 28.44
N GLN A 766 -48.40 -59.09 27.58
CA GLN A 766 -47.08 -59.74 27.45
C GLN A 766 -45.98 -58.75 27.03
N SER A 767 -46.27 -57.80 26.16
CA SER A 767 -45.33 -56.72 25.82
C SER A 767 -45.03 -55.82 27.02
N ASN A 768 -46.05 -55.46 27.83
CA ASN A 768 -45.87 -54.61 29.00
C ASN A 768 -45.15 -55.33 30.17
N LEU A 769 -45.17 -56.66 30.17
CA LEU A 769 -44.48 -57.51 31.14
C LEU A 769 -43.01 -57.81 30.75
N ALA A 770 -42.51 -57.24 29.65
CA ALA A 770 -41.14 -57.47 29.19
C ALA A 770 -40.11 -57.10 30.27
N PRO A 771 -39.17 -57.99 30.62
CA PRO A 771 -38.20 -57.73 31.68
C PRO A 771 -37.18 -56.68 31.26
N CYS A 772 -36.60 -55.99 32.24
CA CYS A 772 -35.42 -55.16 32.02
C CYS A 772 -34.20 -56.06 31.68
N PRO A 773 -33.38 -55.70 30.68
CA PRO A 773 -32.16 -56.43 30.36
C PRO A 773 -31.10 -56.35 31.47
N VAL A 774 -31.22 -55.40 32.39
CA VAL A 774 -30.33 -55.27 33.56
C VAL A 774 -30.83 -56.18 34.68
N THR A 775 -30.18 -57.33 34.84
CA THR A 775 -30.56 -58.37 35.81
C THR A 775 -30.01 -58.11 37.21
N ARG A 776 -28.91 -57.36 37.34
CA ARG A 776 -28.33 -56.98 38.63
C ARG A 776 -28.79 -55.59 39.03
N VAL A 777 -29.51 -55.53 40.15
CA VAL A 777 -30.07 -54.29 40.70
C VAL A 777 -29.01 -53.21 40.96
N THR A 778 -27.79 -53.60 41.34
CA THR A 778 -26.68 -52.68 41.56
C THR A 778 -26.21 -51.96 40.30
N ASP A 779 -26.46 -52.56 39.13
CA ASP A 779 -25.99 -52.08 37.84
C ASP A 779 -27.03 -51.13 37.20
N VAL A 780 -28.21 -51.00 37.81
CA VAL A 780 -29.23 -50.00 37.46
C VAL A 780 -28.74 -48.65 37.94
N SER A 781 -28.39 -47.78 37.00
CA SER A 781 -27.93 -46.42 37.27
C SER A 781 -29.01 -45.38 36.96
N VAL A 782 -29.15 -44.42 37.88
CA VAL A 782 -29.94 -43.19 37.68
C VAL A 782 -29.05 -41.95 37.82
N GLU A 783 -27.75 -42.07 37.56
CA GLU A 783 -26.81 -40.97 37.80
C GLU A 783 -27.00 -39.80 36.84
N ARG A 784 -27.40 -40.07 35.59
CA ARG A 784 -27.57 -39.07 34.52
C ARG A 784 -29.03 -38.66 34.33
N THR A 785 -29.94 -39.62 34.42
CA THR A 785 -31.39 -39.44 34.30
C THR A 785 -32.07 -40.12 35.49
N PRO A 786 -33.22 -39.63 35.97
CA PRO A 786 -33.88 -40.17 37.16
C PRO A 786 -34.59 -41.51 36.93
N THR A 787 -34.48 -42.07 35.73
CA THR A 787 -35.02 -43.38 35.35
C THR A 787 -33.91 -44.20 34.68
N CYS A 788 -34.08 -45.53 34.70
CA CYS A 788 -33.17 -46.45 34.02
C CYS A 788 -33.38 -46.37 32.51
N ASP A 789 -32.31 -46.07 31.80
CA ASP A 789 -32.26 -45.94 30.33
C ASP A 789 -32.40 -47.29 29.59
N GLN A 790 -32.16 -48.39 30.29
CA GLN A 790 -32.26 -49.75 29.73
C GLN A 790 -33.64 -50.39 29.90
N CYS A 791 -34.54 -49.81 30.69
CA CYS A 791 -35.87 -50.36 30.86
C CYS A 791 -36.68 -50.24 29.54
N PRO A 792 -37.39 -51.29 29.09
CA PRO A 792 -38.23 -51.24 27.89
C PRO A 792 -39.28 -50.11 27.93
N HIS A 793 -39.76 -49.81 29.14
CA HIS A 793 -40.57 -48.65 29.46
C HIS A 793 -39.83 -47.85 30.54
N SER A 794 -39.76 -46.52 30.39
CA SER A 794 -39.05 -45.64 31.33
C SER A 794 -39.74 -45.64 32.70
N LEU A 795 -39.36 -46.61 33.54
CA LEU A 795 -39.95 -46.86 34.85
C LEU A 795 -39.70 -45.67 35.78
N ARG A 796 -40.77 -45.15 36.37
CA ARG A 796 -40.72 -44.11 37.41
C ARG A 796 -41.01 -44.75 38.76
N LEU A 797 -40.55 -44.13 39.85
CA LEU A 797 -40.86 -44.58 41.21
C LEU A 797 -42.35 -44.64 41.53
N THR A 798 -43.16 -43.87 40.80
CA THR A 798 -44.62 -43.77 40.96
C THR A 798 -45.40 -44.81 40.19
N ASP A 799 -44.72 -45.60 39.35
CA ASP A 799 -45.39 -46.58 38.50
C ASP A 799 -45.66 -47.87 39.30
N ASP A 800 -46.85 -48.43 39.13
CA ASP A 800 -47.26 -49.68 39.76
C ASP A 800 -47.31 -50.80 38.71
N PRO A 801 -47.00 -52.06 39.09
CA PRO A 801 -47.12 -53.19 38.17
C PRO A 801 -48.59 -53.36 37.73
N PRO A 802 -48.86 -53.80 36.49
CA PRO A 802 -50.21 -53.93 35.93
C PRO A 802 -50.95 -55.18 36.46
N GLU A 803 -50.89 -55.40 37.77
CA GLU A 803 -51.54 -56.50 38.47
C GLU A 803 -53.07 -56.48 38.32
N PRO A 804 -53.77 -55.32 38.46
CA PRO A 804 -55.21 -55.26 38.25
C PRO A 804 -55.63 -55.67 36.83
N GLU A 805 -54.87 -55.28 35.82
CA GLU A 805 -55.13 -55.59 34.42
C GLU A 805 -54.94 -57.08 34.13
N VAL A 806 -53.88 -57.69 34.68
CA VAL A 806 -53.61 -59.14 34.57
C VAL A 806 -54.69 -59.96 35.29
N GLN A 807 -55.08 -59.56 36.51
CA GLN A 807 -56.15 -60.23 37.26
C GLN A 807 -57.53 -60.07 36.61
N ALA A 808 -57.83 -58.89 36.05
CA ALA A 808 -59.06 -58.66 35.30
C ALA A 808 -59.12 -59.54 34.05
N PHE A 809 -58.02 -59.59 33.29
CA PHE A 809 -57.89 -60.47 32.13
C PHE A 809 -58.09 -61.95 32.51
N GLY A 810 -57.44 -62.43 33.57
CA GLY A 810 -57.59 -63.80 34.04
C GLY A 810 -59.03 -64.15 34.41
N ARG A 811 -59.73 -63.26 35.15
CA ARG A 811 -61.14 -63.44 35.52
C ARG A 811 -62.06 -63.48 34.29
N GLU A 812 -61.82 -62.61 33.31
CA GLU A 812 -62.61 -62.53 32.08
C GLU A 812 -62.44 -63.78 31.22
N LEU A 813 -61.20 -64.26 31.06
CA LEU A 813 -60.90 -65.50 30.34
C LEU A 813 -61.54 -66.72 31.00
N THR A 814 -61.44 -66.85 32.32
CA THR A 814 -62.10 -67.93 33.07
C THR A 814 -63.62 -67.83 32.95
N GLY A 815 -64.20 -66.63 33.04
CA GLY A 815 -65.64 -66.41 32.88
C GLY A 815 -66.15 -66.83 31.49
N ALA A 816 -65.43 -66.49 30.43
CA ALA A 816 -65.79 -66.87 29.06
C ALA A 816 -65.76 -68.40 28.86
N LEU A 817 -64.75 -69.08 29.41
CA LEU A 817 -64.66 -70.55 29.38
C LEU A 817 -65.76 -71.22 30.20
N ASP A 818 -66.05 -70.71 31.39
CA ASP A 818 -67.13 -71.21 32.26
C ASP A 818 -68.50 -71.10 31.58
N GLU A 819 -68.75 -70.00 30.86
CA GLU A 819 -70.02 -69.80 30.16
C GLU A 819 -70.17 -70.77 28.98
N LYS A 820 -69.11 -70.98 28.18
CA LYS A 820 -69.11 -72.02 27.14
C LYS A 820 -69.26 -73.43 27.72
N ARG A 821 -68.65 -73.71 28.88
CA ARG A 821 -68.87 -74.97 29.59
C ARG A 821 -70.33 -75.12 30.05
N ARG A 822 -70.98 -74.07 30.58
CA ARG A 822 -72.41 -74.13 30.94
C ARG A 822 -73.30 -74.38 29.73
N HIS A 823 -72.96 -73.77 28.59
CA HIS A 823 -73.66 -74.06 27.34
C HIS A 823 -73.56 -75.53 26.96
N LEU A 824 -72.36 -76.13 27.08
CA LEU A 824 -72.12 -77.56 26.89
C LEU A 824 -72.84 -78.45 27.92
N ALA A 825 -72.83 -78.06 29.19
CA ALA A 825 -73.44 -78.80 30.30
C ALA A 825 -74.96 -78.71 30.34
N SER A 826 -75.57 -77.87 29.48
CA SER A 826 -77.01 -77.79 29.32
C SER A 826 -77.59 -79.19 29.07
N GLU A 827 -78.61 -79.57 29.85
CA GLU A 827 -79.23 -80.90 29.81
C GLU A 827 -79.64 -81.34 28.40
N ALA A 828 -80.03 -80.39 27.55
CA ALA A 828 -80.35 -80.65 26.15
C ALA A 828 -79.12 -81.05 25.31
N ILE A 829 -78.00 -80.34 25.48
CA ILE A 829 -76.76 -80.57 24.74
C ILE A 829 -76.03 -81.80 25.28
N SER A 830 -75.98 -81.96 26.60
CA SER A 830 -75.34 -83.12 27.24
C SER A 830 -75.99 -84.45 26.84
N ARG A 831 -77.31 -84.50 26.64
CA ARG A 831 -78.01 -85.70 26.15
C ARG A 831 -77.69 -86.03 24.69
N VAL A 832 -77.52 -85.01 23.85
CA VAL A 832 -77.13 -85.19 22.44
C VAL A 832 -75.71 -85.71 22.34
N LEU A 833 -74.79 -85.13 23.11
CA LEU A 833 -73.39 -85.54 23.15
C LEU A 833 -73.21 -86.96 23.73
N ALA A 834 -74.02 -87.34 24.75
CA ALA A 834 -73.96 -88.68 25.36
C ALA A 834 -74.38 -89.83 24.42
N ARG A 835 -74.93 -89.55 23.24
CA ARG A 835 -75.25 -90.56 22.21
C ARG A 835 -74.08 -90.88 21.28
N GLY A 836 -73.00 -90.10 21.32
CA GLY A 836 -71.80 -90.35 20.52
C GLY A 836 -70.92 -91.44 21.15
N GLY A 837 -70.69 -92.55 20.44
CA GLY A 837 -69.95 -93.71 20.94
C GLY A 837 -68.42 -93.58 20.90
N ARG A 838 -67.87 -92.47 21.40
CA ARG A 838 -66.43 -92.16 21.40
C ARG A 838 -65.89 -92.07 22.83
N ASP A 839 -64.80 -92.78 23.16
CA ASP A 839 -64.21 -92.82 24.52
C ASP A 839 -63.72 -91.44 25.00
N ASP A 840 -63.21 -90.62 24.08
CA ASP A 840 -62.81 -89.22 24.30
C ASP A 840 -64.02 -88.32 24.64
N MET A 841 -65.21 -88.64 24.14
CA MET A 841 -66.45 -87.93 24.46
C MET A 841 -66.92 -88.23 25.89
N GLU A 842 -66.74 -89.46 26.36
CA GLU A 842 -67.10 -89.84 27.74
C GLU A 842 -66.24 -89.09 28.75
N THR A 843 -64.92 -89.06 28.51
CA THR A 843 -63.96 -88.29 29.32
C THR A 843 -64.24 -86.78 29.25
N PHE A 844 -64.57 -86.25 28.07
CA PHE A 844 -64.95 -84.85 27.88
C PHE A 844 -66.25 -84.48 28.61
N LEU A 845 -67.28 -85.34 28.55
CA LEU A 845 -68.55 -85.12 29.24
C LEU A 845 -68.41 -85.22 30.75
N GLU A 846 -67.55 -86.11 31.24
CA GLU A 846 -67.17 -86.15 32.65
C GLU A 846 -66.51 -84.84 33.08
N ALA A 847 -65.56 -84.31 32.30
CA ALA A 847 -64.91 -83.02 32.59
C ALA A 847 -65.93 -81.85 32.61
N VAL A 848 -66.83 -81.79 31.63
CA VAL A 848 -67.91 -80.80 31.58
C VAL A 848 -68.86 -80.92 32.78
N ARG A 849 -69.24 -82.14 33.19
CA ARG A 849 -70.17 -82.41 34.29
C ARG A 849 -69.54 -82.23 35.67
N ALA A 850 -68.27 -82.58 35.83
CA ALA A 850 -67.49 -82.39 37.05
C ALA A 850 -67.14 -80.92 37.32
N ALA A 851 -67.55 -80.01 36.41
CA ALA A 851 -67.21 -78.60 36.43
C ALA A 851 -65.69 -78.34 36.42
N ASP A 852 -64.89 -79.27 35.88
CA ASP A 852 -63.44 -79.13 35.81
C ASP A 852 -63.03 -78.43 34.50
N LEU A 853 -62.74 -77.13 34.62
CA LEU A 853 -62.26 -76.31 33.50
C LEU A 853 -60.89 -76.73 33.00
N ALA A 854 -60.00 -77.21 33.89
CA ALA A 854 -58.65 -77.59 33.50
C ALA A 854 -58.69 -78.86 32.66
N ALA A 855 -59.44 -79.87 33.12
CA ALA A 855 -59.70 -81.08 32.35
C ALA A 855 -60.42 -80.77 31.02
N LEU A 856 -61.34 -79.79 31.00
CA LEU A 856 -61.99 -79.35 29.77
C LEU A 856 -60.99 -78.77 28.75
N VAL A 857 -60.11 -77.87 29.19
CA VAL A 857 -59.09 -77.24 28.34
C VAL A 857 -58.09 -78.28 27.83
N ASP A 858 -57.74 -79.28 28.65
CA ASP A 858 -56.78 -80.33 28.31
C ASP A 858 -57.32 -81.34 27.29
N VAL A 859 -58.63 -81.60 27.29
CA VAL A 859 -59.28 -82.58 26.40
C VAL A 859 -59.72 -81.94 25.07
N MET A 860 -59.96 -80.63 25.03
CA MET A 860 -60.41 -79.93 23.82
C MET A 860 -59.37 -79.95 22.70
N SER A 861 -59.73 -80.55 21.56
CA SER A 861 -58.93 -80.57 20.33
C SER A 861 -59.74 -80.12 19.12
N PRO A 862 -59.11 -79.72 17.99
CA PRO A 862 -59.83 -79.36 16.77
C PRO A 862 -60.75 -80.49 16.27
N ASP A 863 -60.26 -81.73 16.29
CA ASP A 863 -61.02 -82.91 15.85
C ASP A 863 -62.22 -83.21 16.77
N LEU A 864 -62.10 -82.90 18.06
CA LEU A 864 -63.20 -83.03 19.01
C LEU A 864 -64.22 -81.91 18.82
N ALA A 865 -63.78 -80.67 18.62
CA ALA A 865 -64.65 -79.52 18.36
C ALA A 865 -65.47 -79.70 17.07
N ASP A 866 -64.84 -80.12 15.97
CA ASP A 866 -65.51 -80.38 14.69
C ASP A 866 -66.54 -81.51 14.79
N PHE A 867 -66.25 -82.52 15.61
CA PHE A 867 -67.16 -83.63 15.84
C PHE A 867 -68.35 -83.25 16.72
N ILE A 868 -68.12 -82.45 17.78
CA ILE A 868 -69.18 -81.87 18.62
C ILE A 868 -70.12 -81.04 17.73
N GLU A 869 -69.57 -80.23 16.83
CA GLU A 869 -70.35 -79.41 15.91
C GLU A 869 -71.22 -80.27 14.96
N ARG A 870 -70.64 -81.33 14.36
CA ARG A 870 -71.41 -82.25 13.50
C ARG A 870 -72.54 -82.96 14.24
N LEU A 871 -72.29 -83.41 15.47
CA LEU A 871 -73.31 -84.05 16.31
C LEU A 871 -74.47 -83.10 16.65
N LEU A 872 -74.16 -81.83 16.93
CA LEU A 872 -75.17 -80.82 17.21
C LEU A 872 -75.95 -80.40 15.95
N ALA A 873 -75.29 -80.40 14.78
CA ALA A 873 -75.92 -80.15 13.49
C ALA A 873 -76.89 -81.27 13.05
N ASP A 874 -76.52 -82.55 13.27
CA ASP A 874 -77.31 -83.72 12.84
C ASP A 874 -78.66 -83.90 13.57
N GLU A 875 -78.77 -83.50 14.85
CA GLU A 875 -80.06 -83.56 15.60
C GLU A 875 -80.90 -82.27 15.54
N ALA A 876 -80.46 -81.27 14.77
CA ALA A 876 -81.23 -80.07 14.42
C ALA A 876 -81.76 -79.27 15.64
N ILE A 877 -80.89 -78.98 16.61
CA ILE A 877 -81.16 -77.99 17.67
C ILE A 877 -81.02 -76.59 17.06
N LEU A 878 -82.12 -75.83 16.99
CA LEU A 878 -82.08 -74.45 16.54
C LEU A 878 -82.07 -73.50 17.75
N THR A 879 -81.06 -72.64 17.81
CA THR A 879 -81.03 -71.52 18.76
C THR A 879 -81.43 -70.25 18.01
N ALA A 880 -82.60 -69.69 18.30
CA ALA A 880 -83.10 -68.46 17.70
C ALA A 880 -82.80 -67.26 18.62
N GLU A 881 -82.21 -66.19 18.09
CA GLU A 881 -82.03 -64.95 18.85
C GLU A 881 -83.34 -64.16 18.92
N THR A 882 -83.71 -63.67 20.10
CA THR A 882 -84.96 -62.95 20.31
C THR A 882 -84.79 -61.72 21.20
N ASP A 883 -85.34 -60.59 20.79
CA ASP A 883 -85.24 -59.29 21.49
C ASP A 883 -86.28 -59.14 22.61
N VAL A 884 -86.56 -60.22 23.33
CA VAL A 884 -87.63 -60.24 24.35
C VAL A 884 -87.32 -59.26 25.49
N LEU A 885 -86.05 -59.14 25.90
CA LEU A 885 -85.66 -58.22 26.98
C LEU A 885 -85.67 -56.77 26.52
N ALA A 886 -85.25 -56.48 25.29
CA ALA A 886 -85.37 -55.14 24.70
C ALA A 886 -86.84 -54.70 24.58
N ARG A 887 -87.74 -55.61 24.16
CA ARG A 887 -89.19 -55.36 24.13
C ARG A 887 -89.78 -55.15 25.52
N LEU A 888 -89.31 -55.90 26.52
CA LEU A 888 -89.73 -55.74 27.91
C LEU A 888 -89.25 -54.40 28.49
N ALA A 889 -87.99 -54.03 28.26
CA ALA A 889 -87.40 -52.76 28.69
C ALA A 889 -88.08 -51.55 28.00
N HIS A 890 -88.57 -51.72 26.77
CA HIS A 890 -89.38 -50.71 26.10
C HIS A 890 -90.78 -50.56 26.70
N HIS A 891 -91.42 -51.66 27.12
CA HIS A 891 -92.71 -51.63 27.82
C HIS A 891 -92.59 -51.08 29.25
N PHE A 892 -91.45 -51.28 29.91
CA PHE A 892 -91.17 -50.84 31.28
C PHE A 892 -89.80 -50.15 31.38
N PRO A 893 -89.68 -48.88 30.95
CA PRO A 893 -88.42 -48.14 31.01
C PRO A 893 -87.98 -47.76 32.44
N SER A 894 -88.91 -47.77 33.41
CA SER A 894 -88.67 -47.58 34.84
C SER A 894 -89.62 -48.46 35.67
N LEU A 895 -89.18 -48.93 36.84
CA LEU A 895 -89.88 -49.98 37.61
C LEU A 895 -90.02 -49.61 39.08
N GLU A 896 -91.26 -49.58 39.59
CA GLU A 896 -91.58 -49.49 41.03
C GLU A 896 -91.95 -50.87 41.61
N GLU A 897 -91.79 -51.07 42.92
CA GLU A 897 -92.00 -52.36 43.58
C GLU A 897 -93.41 -52.94 43.35
N SER A 898 -94.44 -52.07 43.25
CA SER A 898 -95.81 -52.48 42.96
C SER A 898 -96.04 -53.03 41.55
N GLN A 899 -95.13 -52.78 40.60
CA GLN A 899 -95.24 -53.18 39.19
C GLN A 899 -94.52 -54.49 38.87
N ILE A 900 -93.79 -55.09 39.82
CA ILE A 900 -93.03 -56.34 39.62
C ILE A 900 -93.95 -57.46 39.11
N ALA A 901 -95.14 -57.61 39.68
CA ALA A 901 -96.07 -58.65 39.29
C ALA A 901 -96.55 -58.51 37.83
N GLU A 902 -96.72 -57.27 37.36
CA GLU A 902 -97.15 -56.95 36.00
C GLU A 902 -96.02 -57.21 35.00
N VAL A 903 -94.79 -56.79 35.33
CA VAL A 903 -93.60 -57.01 34.50
C VAL A 903 -93.32 -58.50 34.31
N VAL A 904 -93.45 -59.30 35.38
CA VAL A 904 -93.26 -60.76 35.30
C VAL A 904 -94.33 -61.41 34.42
N ALA A 905 -95.57 -60.92 34.48
CA ALA A 905 -96.65 -61.41 33.62
C ALA A 905 -96.39 -61.07 32.14
N GLU A 906 -95.93 -59.85 31.84
CA GLU A 906 -95.64 -59.43 30.47
C GLU A 906 -94.40 -60.11 29.90
N PHE A 907 -93.35 -60.28 30.69
CA PHE A 907 -92.17 -61.04 30.28
C PHE A 907 -92.53 -62.49 29.93
N ARG A 908 -93.38 -63.13 30.74
CA ARG A 908 -93.90 -64.47 30.43
C ARG A 908 -94.66 -64.47 29.10
N ARG A 909 -95.49 -63.46 28.83
CA ARG A 909 -96.25 -63.34 27.58
C ARG A 909 -95.32 -63.20 26.37
N LEU A 910 -94.31 -62.34 26.45
CA LEU A 910 -93.34 -62.12 25.38
C LEU A 910 -92.49 -63.37 25.10
N LEU A 911 -92.07 -64.10 26.14
CA LEU A 911 -91.37 -65.38 25.99
C LEU A 911 -92.23 -66.43 25.28
N GLN A 912 -93.50 -66.57 25.68
CA GLN A 912 -94.40 -67.53 25.05
C GLN A 912 -94.65 -67.20 23.58
N ALA A 913 -94.77 -65.91 23.23
CA ALA A 913 -94.91 -65.46 21.85
C ALA A 913 -93.66 -65.77 21.03
N ALA A 914 -92.47 -65.48 21.57
CA ALA A 914 -91.20 -65.74 20.90
C ALA A 914 -90.97 -67.24 20.65
N PHE A 915 -91.36 -68.11 21.60
CA PHE A 915 -91.27 -69.57 21.39
C PHE A 915 -92.25 -70.06 20.34
N ALA A 916 -93.43 -69.45 20.23
CA ALA A 916 -94.41 -69.78 19.20
C ALA A 916 -93.96 -69.32 17.81
N GLU A 917 -93.37 -68.13 17.70
CA GLU A 917 -92.83 -67.56 16.45
C GLU A 917 -91.65 -68.40 15.93
N ALA A 918 -90.68 -68.71 16.80
CA ALA A 918 -89.53 -69.54 16.45
C ALA A 918 -89.92 -70.98 16.03
N ARG A 919 -90.98 -71.56 16.60
CA ARG A 919 -91.52 -72.86 16.17
C ARG A 919 -92.29 -72.79 14.84
N LYS A 920 -92.81 -71.62 14.48
CA LYS A 920 -93.54 -71.40 13.23
C LYS A 920 -92.58 -71.21 12.06
N ASP A 921 -91.50 -70.47 12.27
CA ASP A 921 -90.52 -70.16 11.22
C ASP A 921 -89.61 -71.37 10.90
N HIS A 922 -89.51 -72.33 11.84
CA HIS A 922 -88.70 -73.54 11.70
C HIS A 922 -89.47 -74.81 12.13
N PRO A 923 -90.49 -75.24 11.35
CA PRO A 923 -91.41 -76.32 11.71
C PRO A 923 -90.78 -77.72 11.72
N ASP A 924 -89.61 -77.87 11.10
CA ASP A 924 -88.82 -79.10 10.93
C ASP A 924 -87.84 -79.36 12.08
N LYS A 925 -87.72 -78.44 13.04
CA LYS A 925 -86.77 -78.54 14.17
C LYS A 925 -87.46 -79.06 15.44
N LYS A 926 -86.87 -80.09 16.07
CA LYS A 926 -87.46 -80.78 17.24
C LYS A 926 -87.30 -80.01 18.55
N THR A 927 -86.24 -79.21 18.67
CA THR A 927 -85.91 -78.49 19.90
C THR A 927 -85.55 -77.06 19.54
N VAL A 928 -86.35 -76.11 20.03
CA VAL A 928 -86.14 -74.67 19.84
C VAL A 928 -85.62 -74.07 21.14
N ARG A 929 -84.48 -73.40 21.07
CA ARG A 929 -83.90 -72.63 22.17
C ARG A 929 -83.97 -71.15 21.81
N LEU A 930 -84.45 -70.31 22.71
CA LEU A 930 -84.40 -68.86 22.54
C LEU A 930 -83.17 -68.31 23.26
N ASN A 931 -82.40 -67.50 22.56
CA ASN A 931 -81.37 -66.68 23.20
C ASN A 931 -81.98 -65.31 23.48
N LEU A 932 -82.04 -64.94 24.76
CA LEU A 932 -82.58 -63.67 25.21
C LEU A 932 -81.44 -62.65 25.15
N ARG A 933 -81.52 -61.70 24.22
CA ARG A 933 -80.66 -60.52 24.23
C ARG A 933 -81.37 -59.36 24.91
#